data_AF-A0A937PSB4-F1
#
_entry.id   AF-A0A937PSB4-F1
#
_cell.length_a   1.000
_cell.length_b   1.000
_cell.length_c   1.000
_cell.angle_alpha   90.00
_cell.angle_beta   90.00
_cell.angle_gamma   90.00
#
_symmetry.space_group_name_H-M   'P 1'
#
loop_
_entity.id
_entity.type
_entity.pdbx_description
1 polymer ?
#
loop_
_entity_poly.entity_id
_entity_poly.type
_entity_poly.pdbx_seq_one_letter_code
_entity_poly.pdbx_strand_id
1 'polypeptide(L)'
;MADGEATSGDRQGRPLGPAVLALLATAVLLLVLARLLASPDAPDAVRRLFSADEAMATAAIVIGVMLWLGLAASVLGLVLLKRPRLALGMPLWAAIVGAVAAAAFALATSSHPTGHFWTGEGLYLVLLFGYLALVLALASGVVTGIRLVRSGEASHYVLFLLLSGVPWVVLAHAMLAGWLTDGVLPGPIRTAPVPGHVVLAALVALVGLNGAGLGYAVWRFRPASVVLGLVVTVALAGVGYLLLRLGLEPEMAAADGIRPPHRMLLAAAWEVDVSSSALLARWMAVQTGAVALLAIGHLAGLRLAEAVGAVTRPSAEAVGEEAAPAAGAAALPAPAHPGRAYAAITLMYTAMVVYGSLVPLEYAPRPFEEALEAFTQTPYLTLGVRHRADLVANLLLFIPLTFAAMGWLTRENERGGRWLIGLLAMAGAAALAVGVEFAQVWFPPRTVSLNDLLAECAGAVVGIGLWVTVGCRLTAWWRRLLALTRPVDVARYLAGAYVVALAVYQLFPFDVVLSVEEMALRIHGDRLTLVPFADWSQTPYLMLAAKVLIYVPVGYWVAVRRPGVRRPVLAALVVGGAYAVGLEVLQMFMFSRYSSATDALLGAVGSAVGGAVATRFGPAARRALPTGLAWRGLGWMVRLAAFAAVAGALVWGKWQPFALAWPEEGVAAALVERLQVPFYAQYWNSEFEAAAQLLRDVLTAAAMGLLLVSLVPRVVPGRRAASAVVAAMAAATVEMAQVLFPPHSADMTTAVLAAGGAVAGVYLYEPFVRCFIRPGAEAPQNEGPEQPT
;
A
#
# COMPACT_ATOMS: atom_id res chain seq x y z
N MET A 1 -20.82 -64.59 17.62
CA MET A 1 -20.64 -65.17 16.28
C MET A 1 -20.92 -64.03 15.31
N ALA A 2 -19.86 -63.29 14.97
CA ALA A 2 -19.04 -63.46 13.76
C ALA A 2 -19.77 -62.81 12.57
N ASP A 3 -19.36 -61.64 12.07
CA ASP A 3 -18.12 -61.21 11.38
C ASP A 3 -18.36 -61.10 9.87
N GLY A 4 -17.81 -60.04 9.26
CA GLY A 4 -17.56 -59.90 7.81
C GLY A 4 -18.68 -59.23 7.01
N GLU A 5 -18.46 -58.24 6.12
CA GLU A 5 -17.24 -57.70 5.53
C GLU A 5 -17.49 -56.24 5.13
N ALA A 6 -16.59 -55.35 5.54
CA ALA A 6 -16.39 -54.05 4.93
C ALA A 6 -14.88 -53.89 4.73
N THR A 7 -14.34 -54.29 3.57
CA THR A 7 -12.99 -53.89 3.17
C THR A 7 -12.78 -53.80 1.67
N SER A 8 -12.13 -52.69 1.32
CA SER A 8 -11.10 -52.55 0.29
C SER A 8 -11.49 -52.62 -1.18
N GLY A 9 -11.69 -51.44 -1.76
CA GLY A 9 -11.68 -51.24 -3.20
C GLY A 9 -11.29 -49.82 -3.61
N ASP A 10 -10.30 -49.19 -2.95
CA ASP A 10 -9.58 -48.08 -3.60
C ASP A 10 -8.17 -47.89 -3.02
N ARG A 11 -7.23 -48.70 -3.52
CA ARG A 11 -5.80 -48.43 -3.43
C ARG A 11 -5.28 -48.18 -4.83
N GLN A 12 -4.61 -47.03 -4.96
CA GLN A 12 -3.46 -46.78 -5.84
C GLN A 12 -3.73 -46.37 -7.30
N GLY A 13 -4.05 -45.09 -7.47
CA GLY A 13 -3.43 -44.26 -8.51
C GLY A 13 -2.37 -43.35 -7.86
N ARG A 14 -1.12 -43.79 -7.73
CA ARG A 14 -0.02 -42.88 -7.34
C ARG A 14 0.11 -41.78 -8.40
N PRO A 15 0.16 -40.49 -8.05
CA PRO A 15 0.40 -39.45 -9.04
C PRO A 15 1.90 -39.46 -9.37
N LEU A 16 2.29 -40.31 -10.32
CA LEU A 16 3.59 -40.25 -10.99
C LEU A 16 3.67 -39.04 -11.95
N GLY A 17 2.51 -38.52 -12.39
CA GLY A 17 2.40 -37.38 -13.31
C GLY A 17 3.11 -36.10 -12.85
N PRO A 18 2.96 -35.62 -11.60
CA PRO A 18 3.61 -34.39 -11.13
C PRO A 18 5.13 -34.51 -10.97
N ALA A 19 5.64 -35.69 -10.59
CA ALA A 19 7.08 -35.93 -10.46
C ALA A 19 7.76 -35.99 -11.85
N VAL A 20 7.11 -36.63 -12.81
CA VAL A 20 7.53 -36.66 -14.22
C VAL A 20 7.42 -35.27 -14.84
N LEU A 21 6.37 -34.49 -14.53
CA LEU A 21 6.25 -33.09 -14.97
C LEU A 21 7.35 -32.19 -14.36
N ALA A 22 7.70 -32.39 -13.09
CA ALA A 22 8.76 -31.64 -12.43
C ALA A 22 10.14 -32.00 -13.01
N LEU A 23 10.41 -33.28 -13.30
CA LEU A 23 11.62 -33.73 -13.99
C LEU A 23 11.70 -33.19 -15.43
N LEU A 24 10.60 -33.22 -16.18
CA LEU A 24 10.52 -32.63 -17.52
C LEU A 24 10.69 -31.10 -17.49
N ALA A 25 10.05 -30.42 -16.54
CA ALA A 25 10.22 -28.97 -16.37
C ALA A 25 11.66 -28.62 -15.99
N THR A 26 12.30 -29.43 -15.14
CA THR A 26 13.71 -29.27 -14.76
C THR A 26 14.63 -29.51 -15.96
N ALA A 27 14.36 -30.54 -16.78
CA ALA A 27 15.11 -30.83 -18.00
C ALA A 27 14.94 -29.75 -19.07
N VAL A 28 13.73 -29.19 -19.24
CA VAL A 28 13.47 -28.06 -20.15
C VAL A 28 14.17 -26.80 -19.64
N LEU A 29 14.13 -26.53 -18.33
CA LEU A 29 14.84 -25.38 -17.75
C LEU A 29 16.35 -25.53 -17.88
N LEU A 30 16.89 -26.75 -17.70
CA LEU A 30 18.30 -27.10 -17.96
C LEU A 30 18.69 -26.80 -19.40
N LEU A 31 17.87 -27.21 -20.37
CA LEU A 31 18.12 -27.00 -21.79
C LEU A 31 18.04 -25.52 -22.20
N VAL A 32 17.07 -24.79 -21.64
CA VAL A 32 16.89 -23.35 -21.86
C VAL A 32 18.03 -22.55 -21.24
N LEU A 33 18.44 -22.87 -20.00
CA LEU A 33 19.54 -22.18 -19.32
C LEU A 33 20.87 -22.48 -20.01
N ALA A 34 21.12 -23.74 -20.41
CA ALA A 34 22.31 -24.11 -21.17
C ALA A 34 22.39 -23.39 -22.53
N ARG A 35 21.26 -23.23 -23.24
CA ARG A 35 21.18 -22.46 -24.49
C ARG A 35 21.32 -20.95 -24.30
N LEU A 36 20.80 -20.41 -23.20
CA LEU A 36 20.97 -19.00 -22.84
C LEU A 36 22.42 -18.68 -22.44
N LEU A 37 23.06 -19.57 -21.68
CA LEU A 37 24.47 -19.43 -21.26
C LEU A 37 25.44 -19.63 -22.41
N ALA A 38 25.11 -20.49 -23.38
CA ALA A 38 25.85 -20.68 -24.63
C ALA A 38 25.55 -19.60 -25.70
N SER A 39 24.65 -18.64 -25.42
CA SER A 39 24.33 -17.59 -26.38
C SER A 39 25.49 -16.58 -26.48
N PRO A 40 25.81 -16.08 -27.69
CA PRO A 40 26.81 -15.03 -27.86
C PRO A 40 26.43 -13.72 -27.14
N ASP A 41 25.16 -13.57 -26.75
CA ASP A 41 24.62 -12.43 -26.00
C ASP A 41 24.74 -12.56 -24.47
N ALA A 42 25.23 -13.72 -23.97
CA ALA A 42 25.46 -13.94 -22.55
C ALA A 42 26.60 -13.04 -22.04
N PRO A 43 26.55 -12.54 -20.79
CA PRO A 43 27.61 -11.68 -20.27
C PRO A 43 28.98 -12.34 -20.29
N ASP A 44 30.02 -11.62 -20.72
CA ASP A 44 31.40 -12.15 -20.81
C ASP A 44 31.91 -12.68 -19.46
N ALA A 45 31.54 -12.07 -18.34
CA ALA A 45 31.86 -12.57 -17.00
C ALA A 45 31.24 -13.96 -16.74
N VAL A 46 30.03 -14.18 -17.24
CA VAL A 46 29.35 -15.48 -17.20
C VAL A 46 30.01 -16.43 -18.19
N ARG A 47 30.27 -16.04 -19.44
CA ARG A 47 30.99 -16.91 -20.40
C ARG A 47 32.39 -17.34 -19.93
N ARG A 48 33.09 -16.51 -19.14
CA ARG A 48 34.39 -16.86 -18.52
C ARG A 48 34.28 -17.85 -17.35
N LEU A 49 33.18 -17.81 -16.60
CA LEU A 49 32.86 -18.79 -15.54
C LEU A 49 32.45 -20.15 -16.11
N PHE A 50 31.99 -20.19 -17.36
CA PHE A 50 31.49 -21.39 -18.04
C PHE A 50 32.33 -21.62 -19.32
N SER A 51 33.54 -22.17 -19.19
CA SER A 51 34.38 -22.54 -20.34
C SER A 51 33.63 -23.51 -21.28
N ALA A 52 33.90 -23.43 -22.58
CA ALA A 52 33.15 -24.16 -23.60
C ALA A 52 33.12 -25.69 -23.40
N ASP A 53 34.14 -26.26 -22.74
CA ASP A 53 34.29 -27.69 -22.52
C ASP A 53 33.54 -28.22 -21.28
N GLU A 54 33.22 -27.37 -20.29
CA GLU A 54 32.59 -27.78 -19.01
C GLU A 54 31.26 -27.07 -18.70
N ALA A 55 30.80 -26.16 -19.57
CA ALA A 55 29.60 -25.33 -19.35
C ALA A 55 28.34 -26.12 -18.95
N MET A 56 28.15 -27.33 -19.50
CA MET A 56 27.01 -28.18 -19.18
C MET A 56 27.11 -28.82 -17.79
N ALA A 57 28.33 -29.19 -17.35
CA ALA A 57 28.58 -29.73 -16.02
C ALA A 57 28.41 -28.64 -14.95
N THR A 58 28.98 -27.46 -15.17
CA THR A 58 28.84 -26.31 -14.24
C THR A 58 27.39 -25.85 -14.13
N ALA A 59 26.65 -25.77 -15.24
CA ALA A 59 25.22 -25.42 -15.22
C ALA A 59 24.39 -26.49 -14.48
N ALA A 60 24.69 -27.78 -14.68
CA ALA A 60 24.03 -28.86 -13.96
C ALA A 60 24.30 -28.81 -12.45
N ILE A 61 25.52 -28.48 -12.04
CA ILE A 61 25.89 -28.34 -10.62
C ILE A 61 25.17 -27.13 -10.00
N VAL A 62 25.18 -25.96 -10.64
CA VAL A 62 24.48 -24.75 -10.14
C VAL A 62 22.98 -25.00 -9.98
N ILE A 63 22.34 -25.61 -10.97
CA ILE A 63 20.93 -25.98 -10.90
C ILE A 63 20.68 -27.02 -9.82
N GLY A 64 21.55 -28.04 -9.70
CA GLY A 64 21.50 -29.05 -8.64
C GLY A 64 21.57 -28.44 -7.24
N VAL A 65 22.45 -27.45 -7.05
CA VAL A 65 22.57 -26.68 -5.80
C VAL A 65 21.30 -25.89 -5.53
N MET A 66 20.73 -25.16 -6.50
CA MET A 66 19.49 -24.40 -6.30
C MET A 66 18.29 -25.31 -5.97
N LEU A 67 18.18 -26.46 -6.62
CA LEU A 67 17.15 -27.46 -6.34
C LEU A 67 17.32 -28.07 -4.95
N TRP A 68 18.54 -28.46 -4.59
CA TRP A 68 18.88 -28.98 -3.26
C TRP A 68 18.57 -27.97 -2.16
N LEU A 69 18.92 -26.70 -2.37
CA LEU A 69 18.67 -25.63 -1.41
C LEU A 69 17.17 -25.39 -1.17
N GLY A 70 16.34 -25.41 -2.22
CA GLY A 70 14.87 -25.34 -2.07
C GLY A 70 14.29 -26.59 -1.38
N LEU A 71 14.81 -27.78 -1.73
CA LEU A 71 14.37 -29.05 -1.18
C LEU A 71 14.72 -29.19 0.32
N ALA A 72 15.98 -28.96 0.68
CA ALA A 72 16.46 -29.10 2.06
C ALA A 72 15.76 -28.11 3.01
N ALA A 73 15.59 -26.85 2.58
CA ALA A 73 14.91 -25.82 3.37
C ALA A 73 13.44 -26.16 3.65
N SER A 74 12.72 -26.67 2.64
CA SER A 74 11.31 -27.05 2.81
C SER A 74 11.11 -28.30 3.67
N VAL A 75 11.97 -29.32 3.52
CA VAL A 75 11.97 -30.51 4.39
C VAL A 75 12.24 -30.12 5.84
N LEU A 76 13.26 -29.30 6.08
CA LEU A 76 13.64 -28.84 7.43
C LEU A 76 12.53 -28.00 8.07
N GLY A 77 11.97 -27.03 7.34
CA GLY A 77 10.87 -26.20 7.81
C GLY A 77 9.64 -27.02 8.20
N LEU A 78 9.31 -28.06 7.44
CA LEU A 78 8.16 -28.92 7.69
C LEU A 78 8.37 -29.91 8.84
N VAL A 79 9.59 -30.44 9.01
CA VAL A 79 9.98 -31.26 10.16
C VAL A 79 9.89 -30.45 11.46
N LEU A 80 10.33 -29.19 11.45
CA LEU A 80 10.28 -28.30 12.61
C LEU A 80 8.86 -27.90 13.00
N LEU A 81 7.99 -27.63 12.02
CA LEU A 81 6.56 -27.40 12.24
C LEU A 81 5.90 -28.59 12.95
N LYS A 82 6.26 -29.82 12.56
CA LYS A 82 5.70 -31.07 13.11
C LYS A 82 6.31 -31.49 14.45
N ARG A 83 7.62 -31.27 14.67
CA ARG A 83 8.35 -31.69 15.88
C ARG A 83 9.22 -30.55 16.42
N PRO A 84 8.64 -29.60 17.18
CA PRO A 84 9.35 -28.40 17.64
C PRO A 84 10.52 -28.70 18.60
N ARG A 85 10.51 -29.84 19.29
CA ARG A 85 11.65 -30.29 20.13
C ARG A 85 12.93 -30.53 19.33
N LEU A 86 12.83 -30.79 18.02
CA LEU A 86 13.99 -30.91 17.13
C LEU A 86 14.62 -29.56 16.77
N ALA A 87 13.98 -28.44 17.13
CA ALA A 87 14.52 -27.11 16.87
C ALA A 87 15.78 -26.80 17.71
N LEU A 88 16.04 -27.56 18.78
CA LEU A 88 17.31 -27.54 19.51
C LEU A 88 18.50 -28.06 18.66
N GLY A 89 18.24 -28.91 17.67
CA GLY A 89 19.26 -29.39 16.71
C GLY A 89 19.40 -28.53 15.45
N MET A 90 18.70 -27.40 15.37
CA MET A 90 18.67 -26.50 14.21
C MET A 90 20.05 -25.94 13.82
N PRO A 91 20.94 -25.57 14.77
CA PRO A 91 22.35 -25.26 14.50
C PRO A 91 23.06 -26.30 13.61
N LEU A 92 22.91 -27.57 13.97
CA LEU A 92 23.62 -28.68 13.33
C LEU A 92 23.07 -28.94 11.91
N TRP A 93 21.75 -28.93 11.75
CA TRP A 93 21.12 -29.14 10.43
C TRP A 93 21.43 -28.02 9.45
N ALA A 94 21.46 -26.77 9.90
CA ALA A 94 21.82 -25.65 9.06
C ALA A 94 23.32 -25.64 8.70
N ALA A 95 24.18 -26.05 9.64
CA ALA A 95 25.59 -26.26 9.35
C ALA A 95 25.81 -27.36 8.29
N ILE A 96 25.06 -28.47 8.36
CA ILE A 96 25.14 -29.55 7.37
C ILE A 96 24.64 -29.08 5.99
N VAL A 97 23.47 -28.44 5.91
CA VAL A 97 22.91 -27.94 4.63
C VAL A 97 23.81 -26.87 4.01
N GLY A 98 24.33 -25.95 4.83
CA GLY A 98 25.29 -24.92 4.41
C GLY A 98 26.62 -25.50 3.96
N ALA A 99 27.18 -26.46 4.69
CA ALA A 99 28.45 -27.12 4.33
C ALA A 99 28.34 -27.92 3.02
N VAL A 100 27.23 -28.64 2.81
CA VAL A 100 26.98 -29.35 1.54
C VAL A 100 26.82 -28.39 0.37
N ALA A 101 26.10 -27.27 0.57
CA ALA A 101 25.94 -26.25 -0.47
C ALA A 101 27.26 -25.53 -0.79
N ALA A 102 28.07 -25.20 0.23
CA ALA A 102 29.38 -24.60 0.07
C ALA A 102 30.36 -25.55 -0.63
N ALA A 103 30.38 -26.83 -0.24
CA ALA A 103 31.21 -27.85 -0.88
C ALA A 103 30.83 -28.05 -2.36
N ALA A 104 29.52 -28.13 -2.66
CA ALA A 104 29.03 -28.25 -4.03
C ALA A 104 29.30 -27.00 -4.89
N PHE A 105 29.24 -25.80 -4.30
CA PHE A 105 29.58 -24.56 -4.97
C PHE A 105 31.09 -24.43 -5.21
N ALA A 106 31.92 -24.83 -4.25
CA ALA A 106 33.37 -24.89 -4.40
C ALA A 106 33.79 -25.88 -5.50
N LEU A 107 33.18 -27.07 -5.53
CA LEU A 107 33.34 -28.05 -6.62
C LEU A 107 32.90 -27.51 -7.99
N ALA A 108 31.99 -26.53 -8.04
CA ALA A 108 31.54 -25.89 -9.27
C ALA A 108 32.45 -24.74 -9.74
N THR A 109 33.32 -24.24 -8.86
CA THR A 109 34.08 -22.99 -9.07
C THR A 109 35.59 -23.17 -9.03
N SER A 110 36.12 -24.29 -8.52
CA SER A 110 37.56 -24.60 -8.54
C SER A 110 37.91 -25.71 -9.52
N SER A 111 39.01 -25.53 -10.26
CA SER A 111 39.60 -26.53 -11.17
C SER A 111 40.52 -27.53 -10.45
N HIS A 112 40.48 -27.65 -9.11
CA HIS A 112 41.47 -28.39 -8.32
C HIS A 112 40.88 -29.25 -7.17
N PRO A 113 41.51 -30.40 -6.83
CA PRO A 113 40.94 -31.41 -5.94
C PRO A 113 40.93 -31.00 -4.46
N THR A 114 40.00 -31.61 -3.73
CA THR A 114 39.45 -31.36 -2.38
C THR A 114 40.41 -31.28 -1.17
N GLY A 115 41.72 -31.09 -1.37
CA GLY A 115 42.76 -31.24 -0.33
C GLY A 115 42.95 -30.06 0.64
N HIS A 116 42.42 -28.87 0.36
CA HIS A 116 42.68 -27.66 1.18
C HIS A 116 41.60 -27.33 2.23
N PHE A 117 40.65 -28.23 2.49
CA PHE A 117 39.48 -27.96 3.34
C PHE A 117 39.79 -27.66 4.83
N TRP A 118 41.01 -27.95 5.32
CA TRP A 118 41.37 -27.89 6.75
C TRP A 118 42.40 -26.81 7.11
N THR A 119 42.60 -25.78 6.29
CA THR A 119 43.42 -24.59 6.64
C THR A 119 42.58 -23.54 7.39
N GLY A 120 43.13 -22.37 7.72
CA GLY A 120 42.48 -21.31 8.53
C GLY A 120 41.06 -20.89 8.11
N GLU A 121 40.68 -21.13 6.85
CA GLU A 121 39.32 -21.00 6.31
C GLU A 121 38.30 -21.93 7.02
N GLY A 122 38.73 -23.10 7.49
CA GLY A 122 37.90 -24.04 8.25
C GLY A 122 37.49 -23.51 9.63
N LEU A 123 38.35 -22.74 10.29
CA LEU A 123 38.04 -22.10 11.58
C LEU A 123 37.03 -20.94 11.41
N TYR A 124 37.13 -20.20 10.30
CA TYR A 124 36.16 -19.17 9.91
C TYR A 124 34.79 -19.79 9.61
N LEU A 125 34.74 -20.91 8.90
CA LEU A 125 33.52 -21.71 8.70
C LEU A 125 32.91 -22.15 10.05
N VAL A 126 33.70 -22.64 11.01
CA VAL A 126 33.20 -23.05 12.34
C VAL A 126 32.59 -21.86 13.12
N LEU A 127 33.24 -20.69 13.11
CA LEU A 127 32.72 -19.47 13.76
C LEU A 127 31.46 -18.93 13.07
N LEU A 128 31.42 -18.96 11.73
CA LEU A 128 30.28 -18.61 10.90
C LEU A 128 29.08 -19.54 11.15
N PHE A 129 29.32 -20.85 11.28
CA PHE A 129 28.27 -21.82 11.62
C PHE A 129 27.80 -21.69 13.07
N GLY A 130 28.66 -21.21 13.98
CA GLY A 130 28.26 -20.79 15.34
C GLY A 130 27.36 -19.55 15.36
N TYR A 131 27.60 -18.58 14.47
CA TYR A 131 26.73 -17.41 14.30
C TYR A 131 25.39 -17.77 13.64
N LEU A 132 25.41 -18.62 12.61
CA LEU A 132 24.21 -19.21 11.98
C LEU A 132 23.36 -19.96 13.02
N ALA A 133 24.00 -20.76 13.87
CA ALA A 133 23.36 -21.47 14.97
C ALA A 133 22.64 -20.53 15.95
N LEU A 134 23.24 -19.38 16.29
CA LEU A 134 22.69 -18.39 17.20
C LEU A 134 21.47 -17.67 16.60
N VAL A 135 21.56 -17.22 15.35
CA VAL A 135 20.45 -16.55 14.63
C VAL A 135 19.26 -17.50 14.45
N LEU A 136 19.54 -18.76 14.13
CA LEU A 136 18.51 -19.80 14.01
C LEU A 136 17.90 -20.17 15.37
N ALA A 137 18.68 -20.20 16.45
CA ALA A 137 18.17 -20.39 17.81
C ALA A 137 17.24 -19.22 18.24
N LEU A 138 17.61 -17.98 17.92
CA LEU A 138 16.78 -16.78 18.16
C LEU A 138 15.50 -16.79 17.31
N ALA A 139 15.60 -17.07 16.02
CA ALA A 139 14.45 -17.22 15.14
C ALA A 139 13.52 -18.33 15.64
N SER A 140 14.06 -19.49 16.00
CA SER A 140 13.34 -20.62 16.60
C SER A 140 12.65 -20.25 17.93
N GLY A 141 13.29 -19.43 18.77
CA GLY A 141 12.70 -18.88 20.00
C GLY A 141 11.50 -17.97 19.74
N VAL A 142 11.62 -17.04 18.78
CA VAL A 142 10.53 -16.15 18.33
C VAL A 142 9.37 -16.95 17.74
N VAL A 143 9.69 -17.96 16.94
CA VAL A 143 8.75 -18.91 16.33
C VAL A 143 7.98 -19.72 17.37
N THR A 144 8.68 -20.21 18.39
CA THR A 144 8.09 -20.98 19.50
C THR A 144 7.18 -20.07 20.32
N GLY A 145 7.57 -18.82 20.56
CA GLY A 145 6.73 -17.78 21.16
C GLY A 145 5.48 -17.45 20.33
N ILE A 146 5.60 -17.31 19.01
CA ILE A 146 4.45 -17.06 18.11
C ILE A 146 3.47 -18.24 18.12
N ARG A 147 3.95 -19.48 18.17
CA ARG A 147 3.10 -20.69 18.23
C ARG A 147 2.41 -20.83 19.59
N LEU A 148 3.09 -20.47 20.69
CA LEU A 148 2.51 -20.42 22.03
C LEU A 148 1.41 -19.35 22.15
N VAL A 149 1.47 -18.29 21.33
CA VAL A 149 0.52 -17.16 21.35
C VAL A 149 -0.59 -17.28 20.29
N ARG A 150 -0.41 -18.00 19.17
CA ARG A 150 -1.40 -18.11 18.07
C ARG A 150 -1.43 -19.48 17.36
N SER A 151 -2.62 -20.09 17.31
CA SER A 151 -2.92 -21.42 16.73
C SER A 151 -3.55 -21.41 15.31
N GLY A 152 -3.16 -20.47 14.43
CA GLY A 152 -3.77 -20.34 13.09
C GLY A 152 -2.95 -20.96 11.93
N GLU A 153 -3.57 -21.41 10.84
CA GLU A 153 -2.84 -21.85 9.63
C GLU A 153 -1.95 -20.74 9.03
N ALA A 154 -2.35 -19.47 9.18
CA ALA A 154 -1.59 -18.33 8.69
C ALA A 154 -0.29 -18.10 9.48
N SER A 155 -0.26 -18.37 10.80
CA SER A 155 0.98 -18.30 11.56
C SER A 155 1.94 -19.42 11.14
N HIS A 156 1.44 -20.61 10.80
CA HIS A 156 2.25 -21.69 10.25
C HIS A 156 2.82 -21.37 8.86
N TYR A 157 2.10 -20.62 8.02
CA TYR A 157 2.59 -20.18 6.71
C TYR A 157 3.67 -19.10 6.80
N VAL A 158 3.44 -18.05 7.61
CA VAL A 158 4.45 -17.02 7.88
C VAL A 158 5.70 -17.65 8.51
N LEU A 159 5.47 -18.60 9.42
CA LEU A 159 6.52 -19.38 10.04
C LEU A 159 7.31 -20.23 9.04
N PHE A 160 6.62 -20.94 8.15
CA PHE A 160 7.25 -21.72 7.09
C PHE A 160 8.11 -20.86 6.16
N LEU A 161 7.60 -19.68 5.76
CA LEU A 161 8.33 -18.74 4.92
C LEU A 161 9.58 -18.20 5.63
N LEU A 162 9.45 -17.77 6.89
CA LEU A 162 10.59 -17.29 7.69
C LEU A 162 11.64 -18.40 7.86
N LEU A 163 11.24 -19.61 8.27
CA LEU A 163 12.16 -20.73 8.45
C LEU A 163 12.81 -21.17 7.14
N SER A 164 12.11 -21.06 6.01
CA SER A 164 12.66 -21.40 4.68
C SER A 164 13.58 -20.30 4.13
N GLY A 165 13.42 -19.04 4.56
CA GLY A 165 14.18 -17.89 4.10
C GLY A 165 15.47 -17.59 4.89
N VAL A 166 15.55 -17.95 6.17
CA VAL A 166 16.73 -17.64 7.01
C VAL A 166 18.04 -18.30 6.50
N PRO A 167 18.06 -19.57 6.05
CA PRO A 167 19.27 -20.16 5.47
C PRO A 167 19.84 -19.39 4.26
N TRP A 168 18.98 -18.70 3.49
CA TRP A 168 19.37 -17.90 2.33
C TRP A 168 20.09 -16.61 2.70
N VAL A 169 19.57 -15.89 3.70
CA VAL A 169 20.16 -14.65 4.21
C VAL A 169 21.59 -14.92 4.70
N VAL A 170 21.77 -16.03 5.42
CA VAL A 170 23.03 -16.34 6.07
C VAL A 170 24.04 -16.97 5.10
N LEU A 171 23.61 -17.81 4.16
CA LEU A 171 24.49 -18.29 3.08
C LEU A 171 25.00 -17.13 2.21
N ALA A 172 24.13 -16.19 1.86
CA ALA A 172 24.53 -15.01 1.09
C ALA A 172 25.52 -14.13 1.86
N HIS A 173 25.24 -13.85 3.14
CA HIS A 173 26.13 -13.09 3.99
C HIS A 173 27.48 -13.78 4.17
N ALA A 174 27.50 -15.11 4.33
CA ALA A 174 28.72 -15.92 4.44
C ALA A 174 29.60 -15.88 3.20
N MET A 175 29.00 -16.08 2.01
CA MET A 175 29.74 -16.05 0.74
C MET A 175 30.30 -14.66 0.47
N LEU A 176 29.49 -13.63 0.69
CA LEU A 176 29.88 -12.24 0.43
C LEU A 176 30.91 -11.72 1.46
N ALA A 177 30.80 -12.11 2.73
CA ALA A 177 31.75 -11.74 3.78
C ALA A 177 33.10 -12.45 3.63
N GLY A 178 33.12 -13.73 3.23
CA GLY A 178 34.35 -14.46 2.93
C GLY A 178 35.12 -13.86 1.75
N TRP A 179 34.40 -13.46 0.69
CA TRP A 179 35.02 -12.79 -0.47
C TRP A 179 35.60 -11.41 -0.14
N LEU A 180 35.06 -10.73 0.88
CA LEU A 180 35.58 -9.46 1.41
C LEU A 180 36.85 -9.66 2.26
N THR A 181 36.98 -10.78 2.98
CA THR A 181 38.15 -11.08 3.83
C THR A 181 39.34 -11.63 3.06
N ASP A 182 39.12 -12.38 1.97
CA ASP A 182 40.20 -13.06 1.23
C ASP A 182 40.83 -12.19 0.12
N GLY A 183 40.34 -10.97 -0.08
CA GLY A 183 40.89 -10.02 -1.07
C GLY A 183 40.76 -10.48 -2.53
N VAL A 184 39.94 -11.50 -2.80
CA VAL A 184 39.78 -12.13 -4.13
C VAL A 184 38.94 -11.27 -5.10
N LEU A 185 38.10 -10.36 -4.57
CA LEU A 185 37.27 -9.43 -5.37
C LEU A 185 37.29 -8.00 -4.80
N PRO A 186 38.42 -7.26 -4.87
CA PRO A 186 38.41 -5.84 -4.60
C PRO A 186 37.79 -5.13 -5.82
N GLY A 187 36.61 -4.52 -5.69
CA GLY A 187 36.10 -3.63 -6.73
C GLY A 187 34.58 -3.42 -6.80
N PRO A 188 33.74 -4.47 -6.86
CA PRO A 188 32.33 -4.27 -7.24
C PRO A 188 31.34 -4.18 -6.07
N ILE A 189 31.69 -4.60 -4.85
CA ILE A 189 30.76 -4.62 -3.69
C ILE A 189 30.92 -3.34 -2.88
N ARG A 190 29.81 -2.66 -2.61
CA ARG A 190 29.80 -1.38 -1.92
C ARG A 190 30.33 -1.48 -0.49
N THR A 191 31.21 -0.58 -0.06
CA THR A 191 31.78 -0.61 1.31
C THR A 191 31.11 0.36 2.30
N ALA A 192 30.54 1.48 1.81
CA ALA A 192 29.88 2.51 2.62
C ALA A 192 28.75 3.24 1.83
N PRO A 193 27.76 3.88 2.48
CA PRO A 193 27.50 3.97 3.92
C PRO A 193 26.73 2.76 4.50
N VAL A 194 26.06 1.98 3.65
CA VAL A 194 25.53 0.66 4.00
C VAL A 194 26.43 -0.38 3.35
N PRO A 195 26.91 -1.40 4.09
CA PRO A 195 27.75 -2.43 3.50
C PRO A 195 26.97 -3.19 2.42
N GLY A 196 27.47 -3.16 1.19
CA GLY A 196 26.82 -3.73 0.00
C GLY A 196 26.53 -5.22 0.14
N HIS A 197 27.36 -5.95 0.89
CA HIS A 197 27.13 -7.36 1.22
C HIS A 197 25.83 -7.60 2.01
N VAL A 198 25.38 -6.64 2.84
CA VAL A 198 24.10 -6.72 3.57
C VAL A 198 22.94 -6.53 2.59
N VAL A 199 23.08 -5.59 1.65
CA VAL A 199 22.06 -5.32 0.63
C VAL A 199 21.92 -6.50 -0.36
N LEU A 200 23.04 -7.10 -0.76
CA LEU A 200 23.05 -8.30 -1.59
C LEU A 200 22.52 -9.52 -0.83
N ALA A 201 22.74 -9.62 0.49
CA ALA A 201 22.09 -10.65 1.31
C ALA A 201 20.56 -10.48 1.37
N ALA A 202 20.06 -9.24 1.44
CA ALA A 202 18.63 -8.94 1.37
C ALA A 202 18.03 -9.30 -0.01
N LEU A 203 18.79 -9.10 -1.09
CA LEU A 203 18.41 -9.55 -2.44
C LEU A 203 18.24 -11.07 -2.49
N VAL A 204 19.22 -11.83 -2.01
CA VAL A 204 19.14 -13.30 -2.01
C VAL A 204 17.99 -13.79 -1.14
N ALA A 205 17.75 -13.15 0.00
CA ALA A 205 16.61 -13.43 0.86
C ALA A 205 15.26 -13.21 0.16
N LEU A 206 15.13 -12.10 -0.57
CA LEU A 206 13.94 -11.77 -1.36
C LEU A 206 13.67 -12.83 -2.43
N VAL A 207 14.70 -13.28 -3.14
CA VAL A 207 14.60 -14.36 -4.14
C VAL A 207 14.21 -15.70 -3.50
N GLY A 208 14.83 -16.05 -2.36
CA GLY A 208 14.54 -17.27 -1.61
C GLY A 208 13.11 -17.32 -1.06
N LEU A 209 12.65 -16.25 -0.43
CA LEU A 209 11.29 -16.13 0.12
C LEU A 209 10.23 -16.19 -0.99
N ASN A 210 10.50 -15.55 -2.12
CA ASN A 210 9.61 -15.59 -3.28
C ASN A 210 9.51 -17.01 -3.87
N GLY A 211 10.65 -17.70 -4.01
CA GLY A 211 10.69 -19.11 -4.41
C GLY A 211 9.91 -20.03 -3.46
N ALA A 212 10.08 -19.86 -2.15
CA ALA A 212 9.34 -20.62 -1.14
C ALA A 212 7.82 -20.37 -1.20
N GLY A 213 7.41 -19.11 -1.35
CA GLY A 213 6.01 -18.72 -1.48
C GLY A 213 5.35 -19.28 -2.73
N LEU A 214 6.03 -19.17 -3.88
CA LEU A 214 5.54 -19.71 -5.15
C LEU A 214 5.47 -21.24 -5.12
N GLY A 215 6.52 -21.91 -4.63
CA GLY A 215 6.56 -23.37 -4.48
C GLY A 215 5.43 -23.90 -3.59
N TYR A 216 5.15 -23.21 -2.47
CA TYR A 216 4.05 -23.55 -1.59
C TYR A 216 2.66 -23.30 -2.23
N ALA A 217 2.50 -22.18 -2.94
CA ALA A 217 1.25 -21.86 -3.66
C ALA A 217 0.92 -22.91 -4.74
N VAL A 218 1.94 -23.40 -5.44
CA VAL A 218 1.84 -24.47 -6.42
C VAL A 218 1.54 -25.80 -5.75
N TRP A 219 2.22 -26.14 -4.64
CA TRP A 219 1.98 -27.37 -3.89
C TRP A 219 0.53 -27.48 -3.37
N ARG A 220 -0.04 -26.39 -2.84
CA ARG A 220 -1.44 -26.36 -2.36
C ARG A 220 -2.48 -26.30 -3.50
N PHE A 221 -2.03 -26.05 -4.72
CA PHE A 221 -2.80 -25.94 -5.96
C PHE A 221 -4.04 -25.04 -5.86
N ARG A 222 -3.84 -23.79 -5.44
CA ARG A 222 -4.89 -22.75 -5.47
C ARG A 222 -4.64 -21.79 -6.63
N PRO A 223 -5.46 -21.77 -7.70
CA PRO A 223 -5.16 -21.00 -8.91
C PRO A 223 -4.97 -19.50 -8.63
N ALA A 224 -5.77 -18.92 -7.73
CA ALA A 224 -5.61 -17.53 -7.32
C ALA A 224 -4.27 -17.27 -6.59
N SER A 225 -3.77 -18.22 -5.80
CA SER A 225 -2.49 -18.10 -5.08
C SER A 225 -1.31 -18.27 -6.03
N VAL A 226 -1.43 -19.12 -7.05
CA VAL A 226 -0.40 -19.29 -8.08
C VAL A 226 -0.31 -18.04 -8.96
N VAL A 227 -1.44 -17.50 -9.41
CA VAL A 227 -1.47 -16.24 -10.18
C VAL A 227 -0.91 -15.09 -9.35
N LEU A 228 -1.29 -14.99 -8.08
CA LEU A 228 -0.73 -13.99 -7.17
C LEU A 228 0.80 -14.16 -7.00
N GLY A 229 1.29 -15.39 -6.83
CA GLY A 229 2.72 -15.68 -6.71
C GLY A 229 3.51 -15.30 -7.98
N LEU A 230 2.94 -15.53 -9.16
CA LEU A 230 3.55 -15.12 -10.43
C LEU A 230 3.58 -13.59 -10.58
N VAL A 231 2.49 -12.90 -10.25
CA VAL A 231 2.43 -11.42 -10.27
C VAL A 231 3.42 -10.83 -9.27
N VAL A 232 3.48 -11.37 -8.05
CA VAL A 232 4.44 -10.99 -7.02
C VAL A 232 5.87 -11.23 -7.49
N THR A 233 6.14 -12.32 -8.22
CA THR A 233 7.47 -12.60 -8.77
C THR A 233 7.93 -11.56 -9.77
N VAL A 234 7.04 -11.12 -10.67
CA VAL A 234 7.35 -10.04 -11.62
C VAL A 234 7.58 -8.71 -10.88
N ALA A 235 6.75 -8.38 -9.89
CA ALA A 235 6.90 -7.16 -9.11
C ALA A 235 8.21 -7.14 -8.29
N LEU A 236 8.53 -8.25 -7.63
CA LEU A 236 9.75 -8.40 -6.83
C LEU A 236 11.02 -8.43 -7.68
N ALA A 237 10.92 -8.70 -8.98
CA ALA A 237 12.06 -8.66 -9.88
C ALA A 237 12.58 -7.23 -10.14
N GLY A 238 11.68 -6.23 -10.14
CA GLY A 238 12.09 -4.82 -10.12
C GLY A 238 12.78 -4.41 -8.82
N VAL A 239 12.28 -4.89 -7.67
CA VAL A 239 12.91 -4.66 -6.35
C VAL A 239 14.27 -5.32 -6.25
N GLY A 240 14.43 -6.53 -6.77
CA GLY A 240 15.72 -7.20 -6.79
C GLY A 240 16.74 -6.48 -7.67
N TYR A 241 16.31 -5.84 -8.78
CA TYR A 241 17.21 -5.03 -9.61
C TYR A 241 17.75 -3.83 -8.84
N LEU A 242 16.89 -3.20 -8.04
CA LEU A 242 17.27 -2.09 -7.15
C LEU A 242 18.28 -2.56 -6.10
N LEU A 243 18.02 -3.70 -5.44
CA LEU A 243 18.93 -4.26 -4.42
C LEU A 243 20.28 -4.67 -5.01
N LEU A 244 20.30 -5.24 -6.22
CA LEU A 244 21.54 -5.55 -6.94
C LEU A 244 22.37 -4.27 -7.15
N ARG A 245 21.74 -3.19 -7.63
CA ARG A 245 22.44 -1.92 -7.89
C ARG A 245 22.90 -1.22 -6.61
N LEU A 246 22.13 -1.31 -5.53
CA LEU A 246 22.49 -0.70 -4.23
C LEU A 246 23.59 -1.47 -3.50
N GLY A 247 23.68 -2.78 -3.73
CA GLY A 247 24.70 -3.64 -3.13
C GLY A 247 26.06 -3.61 -3.83
N LEU A 248 26.10 -3.06 -5.04
CA LEU A 248 27.31 -2.88 -5.82
C LEU A 248 27.80 -1.42 -5.75
N GLU A 249 29.10 -1.19 -5.96
CA GLU A 249 29.65 0.16 -6.09
C GLU A 249 28.98 0.89 -7.27
N PRO A 250 28.78 2.22 -7.21
CA PRO A 250 28.15 2.97 -8.28
C PRO A 250 29.03 3.03 -9.54
N GLU A 251 30.34 3.06 -9.35
CA GLU A 251 31.36 3.19 -10.38
C GLU A 251 32.57 2.31 -10.07
N MET A 252 33.10 1.63 -11.09
CA MET A 252 34.30 0.81 -10.97
C MET A 252 35.19 1.02 -12.20
N ALA A 253 36.50 1.11 -11.99
CA ALA A 253 37.47 1.20 -13.06
C ALA A 253 37.52 -0.14 -13.82
N ALA A 254 37.24 -0.10 -15.12
CA ALA A 254 37.45 -1.20 -16.06
C ALA A 254 38.61 -0.85 -17.01
N ALA A 255 39.09 -1.84 -17.77
CA ALA A 255 40.22 -1.68 -18.70
C ALA A 255 40.03 -0.55 -19.74
N ASP A 256 38.78 -0.16 -20.01
CA ASP A 256 38.39 0.76 -21.09
C ASP A 256 37.67 2.02 -20.56
N GLY A 257 37.60 2.23 -19.24
CA GLY A 257 36.96 3.39 -18.60
C GLY A 257 36.22 3.08 -17.28
N ILE A 258 35.59 4.10 -16.68
CA ILE A 258 34.80 3.95 -15.45
C ILE A 258 33.37 3.53 -15.81
N ARG A 259 32.90 2.38 -15.29
CA ARG A 259 31.53 1.89 -15.53
C ARG A 259 30.91 1.25 -14.27
N PRO A 260 29.57 1.23 -14.15
CA PRO A 260 28.91 0.56 -13.04
C PRO A 260 29.06 -0.99 -13.09
N PRO A 261 29.39 -1.66 -11.97
CA PRO A 261 29.54 -3.11 -11.88
C PRO A 261 28.32 -3.92 -12.33
N HIS A 262 27.10 -3.44 -12.08
CA HIS A 262 25.88 -4.14 -12.50
C HIS A 262 25.74 -4.25 -14.03
N ARG A 263 26.35 -3.32 -14.79
CA ARG A 263 26.41 -3.41 -16.25
C ARG A 263 27.36 -4.52 -16.67
N MET A 264 28.49 -4.66 -15.98
CA MET A 264 29.46 -5.73 -16.25
C MET A 264 28.89 -7.12 -15.98
N LEU A 265 27.99 -7.24 -14.99
CA LEU A 265 27.30 -8.49 -14.67
C LEU A 265 26.22 -8.88 -15.70
N LEU A 266 25.61 -7.91 -16.40
CA LEU A 266 24.41 -8.12 -17.21
C LEU A 266 24.59 -7.83 -18.71
N ALA A 267 25.64 -7.12 -19.13
CA ALA A 267 25.92 -6.81 -20.53
C ALA A 267 26.68 -7.95 -21.22
N ALA A 268 26.38 -8.20 -22.51
CA ALA A 268 26.93 -9.31 -23.29
C ALA A 268 28.44 -9.19 -23.48
N ALA A 269 28.90 -8.01 -23.92
CA ALA A 269 30.30 -7.70 -24.17
C ALA A 269 30.69 -6.39 -23.49
N TRP A 270 31.95 -6.28 -23.06
CA TRP A 270 32.47 -5.09 -22.36
C TRP A 270 32.38 -3.82 -23.24
N GLU A 271 32.42 -3.98 -24.55
CA GLU A 271 32.48 -2.90 -25.54
C GLU A 271 31.10 -2.39 -26.02
N VAL A 272 30.01 -3.16 -25.84
CA VAL A 272 28.69 -2.82 -26.39
C VAL A 272 27.85 -2.04 -25.37
N ASP A 273 27.43 -0.84 -25.73
CA ASP A 273 26.58 0.01 -24.86
C ASP A 273 25.12 -0.51 -24.88
N VAL A 274 24.71 -1.20 -23.81
CA VAL A 274 23.39 -1.82 -23.69
C VAL A 274 22.44 -0.89 -22.93
N SER A 275 21.24 -0.66 -23.48
CA SER A 275 20.23 0.19 -22.86
C SER A 275 19.81 -0.31 -21.46
N SER A 276 19.47 0.61 -20.56
CA SER A 276 19.04 0.29 -19.19
C SER A 276 17.79 -0.61 -19.16
N SER A 277 16.91 -0.50 -20.14
CA SER A 277 15.73 -1.36 -20.29
C SER A 277 16.11 -2.80 -20.66
N ALA A 278 17.13 -3.00 -21.49
CA ALA A 278 17.65 -4.32 -21.83
C ALA A 278 18.36 -4.97 -20.64
N LEU A 279 19.12 -4.19 -19.84
CA LEU A 279 19.74 -4.69 -18.61
C LEU A 279 18.70 -5.10 -17.56
N LEU A 280 17.62 -4.30 -17.40
CA LEU A 280 16.50 -4.65 -16.55
C LEU A 280 15.81 -5.93 -17.04
N ALA A 281 15.52 -6.06 -18.34
CA ALA A 281 14.91 -7.26 -18.90
C ALA A 281 15.76 -8.52 -18.66
N ARG A 282 17.08 -8.42 -18.82
CA ARG A 282 18.02 -9.50 -18.51
C ARG A 282 17.99 -9.88 -17.03
N TRP A 283 17.99 -8.90 -16.14
CA TRP A 283 17.86 -9.15 -14.70
C TRP A 283 16.53 -9.82 -14.34
N MET A 284 15.42 -9.34 -14.91
CA MET A 284 14.10 -9.91 -14.68
C MET A 284 14.07 -11.39 -15.07
N ALA A 285 14.72 -11.76 -16.19
CA ALA A 285 14.86 -13.15 -16.61
C ALA A 285 15.71 -13.98 -15.61
N VAL A 286 16.85 -13.45 -15.15
CA VAL A 286 17.71 -14.11 -14.15
C VAL A 286 16.96 -14.36 -12.85
N GLN A 287 16.31 -13.33 -12.30
CA GLN A 287 15.60 -13.44 -11.03
C GLN A 287 14.37 -14.35 -11.13
N THR A 288 13.58 -14.24 -12.20
CA THR A 288 12.41 -15.11 -12.39
C THR A 288 12.81 -16.57 -12.59
N GLY A 289 13.90 -16.83 -13.31
CA GLY A 289 14.49 -18.17 -13.46
C GLY A 289 14.98 -18.75 -12.12
N ALA A 290 15.69 -17.94 -11.32
CA ALA A 290 16.11 -18.32 -9.97
C ALA A 290 14.92 -18.68 -9.08
N VAL A 291 13.88 -17.83 -9.05
CA VAL A 291 12.64 -18.08 -8.29
C VAL A 291 11.95 -19.36 -8.74
N ALA A 292 11.90 -19.63 -10.05
CA ALA A 292 11.30 -20.85 -10.59
C ALA A 292 12.06 -22.12 -10.14
N LEU A 293 13.39 -22.12 -10.21
CA LEU A 293 14.24 -23.22 -9.73
C LEU A 293 14.02 -23.49 -8.25
N LEU A 294 14.00 -22.43 -7.43
CA LEU A 294 13.75 -22.55 -5.99
C LEU A 294 12.34 -23.06 -5.70
N ALA A 295 11.33 -22.57 -6.42
CA ALA A 295 9.96 -23.04 -6.29
C ALA A 295 9.82 -24.54 -6.64
N ILE A 296 10.55 -25.02 -7.65
CA ILE A 296 10.62 -26.44 -8.01
C ILE A 296 11.29 -27.25 -6.89
N GLY A 297 12.42 -26.78 -6.36
CA GLY A 297 13.11 -27.41 -5.23
C GLY A 297 12.21 -27.49 -3.98
N HIS A 298 11.53 -26.40 -3.65
CA HIS A 298 10.56 -26.36 -2.54
C HIS A 298 9.37 -27.30 -2.78
N LEU A 299 8.83 -27.37 -3.99
CA LEU A 299 7.76 -28.29 -4.35
C LEU A 299 8.20 -29.75 -4.17
N ALA A 300 9.42 -30.09 -4.61
CA ALA A 300 9.99 -31.42 -4.46
C ALA A 300 10.18 -31.79 -2.98
N GLY A 301 10.73 -30.88 -2.18
CA GLY A 301 10.93 -31.11 -0.73
C GLY A 301 9.62 -31.22 0.05
N LEU A 302 8.61 -30.42 -0.27
CA LEU A 302 7.27 -30.54 0.31
C LEU A 302 6.63 -31.89 0.00
N ARG A 303 6.72 -32.37 -1.25
CA ARG A 303 6.21 -33.67 -1.68
C ARG A 303 6.96 -34.84 -1.02
N LEU A 304 8.29 -34.72 -0.87
CA LEU A 304 9.12 -35.71 -0.18
C LEU A 304 8.75 -35.79 1.30
N ALA A 305 8.55 -34.65 1.96
CA ALA A 305 8.18 -34.60 3.37
C ALA A 305 6.75 -35.12 3.65
N GLU A 306 5.83 -34.99 2.68
CA GLU A 306 4.53 -35.69 2.70
C GLU A 306 4.70 -37.20 2.59
N ALA A 307 5.51 -37.67 1.65
CA ALA A 307 5.77 -39.09 1.44
C ALA A 307 6.41 -39.76 2.68
N VAL A 308 7.37 -39.09 3.32
CA VAL A 308 8.03 -39.57 4.55
C VAL A 308 7.09 -39.48 5.77
N GLY A 309 6.25 -38.44 5.84
CA GLY A 309 5.26 -38.26 6.90
C GLY A 309 4.07 -39.24 6.84
N ALA A 310 3.77 -39.79 5.67
CA ALA A 310 2.76 -40.84 5.48
C ALA A 310 3.26 -42.23 5.94
N VAL A 311 4.58 -42.45 5.99
CA VAL A 311 5.22 -43.70 6.42
C VAL A 311 5.36 -43.81 7.95
N THR A 312 5.16 -42.70 8.70
CA THR A 312 5.55 -42.60 10.11
C THR A 312 4.41 -42.26 11.09
N ARG A 313 3.14 -42.56 10.76
CA ARG A 313 2.03 -42.41 11.72
C ARG A 313 1.81 -43.71 12.54
N PRO A 314 2.01 -43.69 13.87
CA PRO A 314 1.29 -44.61 14.76
C PRO A 314 -0.11 -44.07 15.05
N SER A 315 -1.02 -45.01 15.30
CA SER A 315 -2.42 -44.85 15.69
C SER A 315 -2.60 -44.07 17.01
N ALA A 316 -3.69 -43.33 17.09
CA ALA A 316 -4.05 -42.39 18.15
C ALA A 316 -4.49 -43.06 19.46
N GLU A 317 -4.26 -42.41 20.60
CA GLU A 317 -5.22 -42.37 21.72
C GLU A 317 -4.87 -41.35 22.83
N ALA A 318 -5.94 -40.77 23.39
CA ALA A 318 -6.17 -40.27 24.76
C ALA A 318 -5.69 -38.88 25.25
N VAL A 319 -6.57 -38.34 26.12
CA VAL A 319 -6.51 -37.14 26.99
C VAL A 319 -6.95 -35.83 26.31
N GLY A 320 -7.96 -35.10 26.76
CA GLY A 320 -8.77 -35.13 27.98
C GLY A 320 -9.42 -33.75 28.10
N GLU A 321 -10.72 -33.73 28.36
CA GLU A 321 -11.62 -32.58 28.27
C GLU A 321 -11.63 -31.77 29.58
N GLU A 322 -11.63 -30.43 29.51
CA GLU A 322 -12.00 -29.56 30.64
C GLU A 322 -12.75 -28.31 30.11
N ALA A 323 -13.85 -27.95 30.78
CA ALA A 323 -14.92 -27.12 30.24
C ALA A 323 -15.10 -25.75 30.97
N ALA A 324 -15.63 -24.79 30.18
CA ALA A 324 -16.37 -23.55 30.53
C ALA A 324 -15.60 -22.34 31.14
N PRO A 325 -16.09 -21.07 31.02
CA PRO A 325 -17.41 -20.62 30.53
C PRO A 325 -17.39 -19.52 29.44
N ALA A 326 -18.59 -19.29 28.89
CA ALA A 326 -18.90 -18.25 27.92
C ALA A 326 -18.76 -16.83 28.50
N ALA A 327 -17.98 -15.97 27.84
CA ALA A 327 -17.93 -14.54 28.10
C ALA A 327 -18.77 -13.78 27.06
N GLY A 328 -19.83 -13.16 27.55
CA GLY A 328 -20.78 -12.36 26.78
C GLY A 328 -20.13 -11.18 26.05
N ALA A 329 -20.79 -10.77 24.97
CA ALA A 329 -20.47 -9.57 24.22
C ALA A 329 -20.40 -8.36 25.16
N ALA A 330 -19.18 -7.91 25.45
CA ALA A 330 -18.92 -6.68 26.16
C ALA A 330 -19.52 -5.53 25.34
N ALA A 331 -20.60 -4.95 25.85
CA ALA A 331 -21.06 -3.65 25.44
C ALA A 331 -19.87 -2.68 25.57
N LEU A 332 -19.48 -2.06 24.46
CA LEU A 332 -18.47 -1.01 24.44
C LEU A 332 -18.85 0.03 25.51
N PRO A 333 -17.88 0.45 26.36
CA PRO A 333 -18.16 1.45 27.38
C PRO A 333 -18.76 2.69 26.72
N ALA A 334 -19.86 3.19 27.29
CA ALA A 334 -20.43 4.46 26.88
C ALA A 334 -19.30 5.51 26.87
N PRO A 335 -19.08 6.23 25.75
CA PRO A 335 -17.95 7.15 25.67
C PRO A 335 -18.05 8.21 26.77
N ALA A 336 -16.89 8.43 27.38
CA ALA A 336 -16.64 9.44 28.41
C ALA A 336 -17.16 10.83 28.00
N HIS A 337 -17.36 11.69 29.00
CA HIS A 337 -17.71 13.10 28.85
C HIS A 337 -17.09 13.74 27.58
N PRO A 338 -17.88 14.43 26.74
CA PRO A 338 -17.43 14.97 25.44
C PRO A 338 -16.19 15.87 25.56
N GLY A 339 -15.98 16.48 26.73
CA GLY A 339 -14.84 17.36 26.98
C GLY A 339 -13.48 16.71 26.71
N ARG A 340 -13.30 15.39 26.92
CA ARG A 340 -12.03 14.72 26.60
C ARG A 340 -11.79 14.59 25.10
N ALA A 341 -12.84 14.31 24.32
CA ALA A 341 -12.74 14.26 22.87
C ALA A 341 -12.46 15.65 22.29
N TYR A 342 -13.17 16.68 22.78
CA TYR A 342 -12.91 18.06 22.40
C TYR A 342 -11.52 18.54 22.84
N ALA A 343 -11.00 18.12 24.00
CA ALA A 343 -9.64 18.41 24.42
C ALA A 343 -8.62 17.82 23.45
N ALA A 344 -8.76 16.54 23.11
CA ALA A 344 -7.88 15.88 22.16
C ALA A 344 -7.94 16.53 20.77
N ILE A 345 -9.15 16.86 20.28
CA ILE A 345 -9.34 17.59 19.02
C ILE A 345 -8.64 18.95 19.10
N THR A 346 -8.83 19.71 20.18
CA THR A 346 -8.22 21.03 20.36
C THR A 346 -6.70 20.93 20.32
N LEU A 347 -6.10 20.02 21.11
CA LEU A 347 -4.64 19.86 21.18
C LEU A 347 -4.04 19.40 19.84
N MET A 348 -4.65 18.39 19.20
CA MET A 348 -4.20 17.91 17.88
C MET A 348 -4.34 18.99 16.82
N TYR A 349 -5.44 19.75 16.85
CA TYR A 349 -5.70 20.81 15.88
C TYR A 349 -4.78 22.01 16.11
N THR A 350 -4.50 22.40 17.36
CA THR A 350 -3.47 23.42 17.68
C THR A 350 -2.09 23.00 17.15
N ALA A 351 -1.69 21.75 17.37
CA ALA A 351 -0.43 21.24 16.82
C ALA A 351 -0.42 21.28 15.29
N MET A 352 -1.54 20.96 14.65
CA MET A 352 -1.70 21.06 13.19
C MET A 352 -1.61 22.51 12.70
N VAL A 353 -2.24 23.47 13.40
CA VAL A 353 -2.16 24.92 13.08
C VAL A 353 -0.72 25.39 13.15
N VAL A 354 -0.03 25.15 14.28
CA VAL A 354 1.38 25.55 14.45
C VAL A 354 2.25 24.92 13.37
N TYR A 355 2.10 23.63 13.13
CA TYR A 355 2.89 22.93 12.12
C TYR A 355 2.61 23.45 10.70
N GLY A 356 1.33 23.53 10.32
CA GLY A 356 0.90 23.95 8.98
C GLY A 356 1.29 25.40 8.64
N SER A 357 1.40 26.26 9.65
CA SER A 357 1.87 27.64 9.48
C SER A 357 3.40 27.76 9.39
N LEU A 358 4.17 26.74 9.78
CA LEU A 358 5.64 26.76 9.77
C LEU A 358 6.28 25.95 8.62
N VAL A 359 5.60 24.95 8.06
CA VAL A 359 6.02 24.27 6.81
C VAL A 359 6.29 25.33 5.74
N PRO A 360 7.37 25.31 4.92
CA PRO A 360 8.26 24.20 4.63
C PRO A 360 9.38 23.93 5.66
N LEU A 361 9.40 24.63 6.80
CA LEU A 361 10.42 24.50 7.86
C LEU A 361 11.84 24.91 7.41
N GLU A 362 11.93 25.84 6.46
CA GLU A 362 13.19 26.43 6.02
C GLU A 362 13.67 27.50 7.02
N TYR A 363 14.31 27.06 8.10
CA TYR A 363 14.78 27.94 9.16
C TYR A 363 15.96 28.82 8.69
N ALA A 364 15.77 30.14 8.73
CA ALA A 364 16.82 31.12 8.56
C ALA A 364 17.11 31.80 9.91
N PRO A 365 18.31 31.62 10.49
CA PRO A 365 18.64 32.26 11.76
C PRO A 365 18.61 33.78 11.61
N ARG A 366 17.80 34.43 12.44
CA ARG A 366 17.75 35.89 12.60
C ARG A 366 17.88 36.25 14.07
N PRO A 367 18.69 37.26 14.43
CA PRO A 367 18.72 37.80 15.79
C PRO A 367 17.32 38.22 16.24
N PHE A 368 17.03 38.03 17.52
CA PHE A 368 15.70 38.31 18.08
C PHE A 368 15.28 39.79 17.89
N GLU A 369 16.22 40.72 18.03
CA GLU A 369 15.97 42.16 17.86
C GLU A 369 15.53 42.48 16.42
N GLU A 370 16.21 41.93 15.42
CA GLU A 370 15.86 42.09 14.01
C GLU A 370 14.52 41.43 13.66
N ALA A 371 14.24 40.26 14.25
CA ALA A 371 12.95 39.58 14.05
C ALA A 371 11.79 40.37 14.66
N LEU A 372 12.00 40.96 15.85
CA LEU A 372 11.03 41.83 16.49
C LEU A 372 10.78 43.10 15.67
N GLU A 373 11.84 43.74 15.18
CA GLU A 373 11.72 44.91 14.32
C GLU A 373 10.93 44.59 13.04
N ALA A 374 11.30 43.51 12.34
CA ALA A 374 10.61 43.06 11.14
C ALA A 374 9.11 42.77 11.39
N PHE A 375 8.78 42.11 12.51
CA PHE A 375 7.39 41.83 12.87
C PHE A 375 6.59 43.10 13.18
N THR A 376 7.19 44.10 13.85
CA THR A 376 6.52 45.38 14.12
C THR A 376 6.24 46.21 12.87
N GLN A 377 6.99 45.97 11.79
CA GLN A 377 6.83 46.66 10.49
C GLN A 377 5.94 45.88 9.50
N THR A 378 5.23 44.85 9.96
CA THR A 378 4.38 44.00 9.10
C THR A 378 3.29 44.83 8.38
N PRO A 379 3.19 44.75 7.04
CA PRO A 379 2.24 45.56 6.26
C PRO A 379 0.83 44.94 6.18
N TYR A 380 -0.14 45.76 5.81
CA TYR A 380 -1.41 45.30 5.25
C TYR A 380 -1.21 44.96 3.76
N LEU A 381 -1.61 43.76 3.35
CA LEU A 381 -1.56 43.35 1.94
C LEU A 381 -2.82 43.84 1.18
N THR A 382 -2.66 44.21 -0.10
CA THR A 382 -3.78 44.64 -0.95
C THR A 382 -4.60 43.42 -1.40
N LEU A 383 -5.90 43.42 -1.06
CA LEU A 383 -6.81 42.28 -1.28
C LEU A 383 -7.28 42.18 -2.75
N GLY A 384 -6.39 41.74 -3.64
CA GLY A 384 -6.77 41.23 -4.96
C GLY A 384 -7.57 39.92 -4.89
N VAL A 385 -8.16 39.47 -6.01
CA VAL A 385 -9.01 38.25 -6.07
C VAL A 385 -8.30 37.00 -5.52
N ARG A 386 -6.98 36.84 -5.74
CA ARG A 386 -6.18 35.72 -5.21
C ARG A 386 -5.98 35.79 -3.69
N HIS A 387 -5.64 36.97 -3.15
CA HIS A 387 -5.41 37.17 -1.71
C HIS A 387 -6.66 37.03 -0.84
N ARG A 388 -7.87 36.95 -1.44
CA ARG A 388 -9.11 36.66 -0.71
C ARG A 388 -9.20 35.19 -0.29
N ALA A 389 -8.62 34.27 -1.06
CA ALA A 389 -8.62 32.85 -0.72
C ALA A 389 -7.76 32.60 0.54
N ASP A 390 -6.59 33.20 0.61
CA ASP A 390 -5.67 33.13 1.75
C ASP A 390 -6.34 33.66 3.04
N LEU A 391 -7.02 34.81 2.94
CA LEU A 391 -7.80 35.38 4.05
C LEU A 391 -8.90 34.42 4.55
N VAL A 392 -9.62 33.77 3.62
CA VAL A 392 -10.67 32.79 3.96
C VAL A 392 -10.06 31.52 4.57
N ALA A 393 -8.89 31.07 4.10
CA ALA A 393 -8.20 29.92 4.67
C ALA A 393 -7.79 30.17 6.13
N ASN A 394 -7.20 31.33 6.43
CA ASN A 394 -6.80 31.72 7.79
C ASN A 394 -8.00 31.92 8.73
N LEU A 395 -9.10 32.50 8.21
CA LEU A 395 -10.38 32.55 8.92
C LEU A 395 -10.90 31.14 9.26
N LEU A 396 -10.95 30.24 8.27
CA LEU A 396 -11.44 28.88 8.41
C LEU A 396 -10.56 28.02 9.32
N LEU A 397 -9.27 28.35 9.44
CA LEU A 397 -8.32 27.65 10.29
C LEU A 397 -8.68 27.82 11.78
N PHE A 398 -9.05 29.03 12.22
CA PHE A 398 -9.31 29.28 13.64
C PHE A 398 -10.74 28.94 14.10
N ILE A 399 -11.70 28.80 13.17
CA ILE A 399 -13.09 28.44 13.51
C ILE A 399 -13.19 27.08 14.21
N PRO A 400 -12.65 25.96 13.66
CA PRO A 400 -12.70 24.66 14.32
C PRO A 400 -11.93 24.64 15.63
N LEU A 401 -10.80 25.36 15.69
CA LEU A 401 -9.95 25.44 16.87
C LEU A 401 -10.71 25.99 18.08
N THR A 402 -11.29 27.18 17.96
CA THR A 402 -11.98 27.80 19.10
C THR A 402 -13.34 27.14 19.36
N PHE A 403 -14.01 26.60 18.34
CA PHE A 403 -15.19 25.77 18.54
C PHE A 403 -14.88 24.54 19.41
N ALA A 404 -13.80 23.83 19.11
CA ALA A 404 -13.39 22.65 19.89
C ALA A 404 -12.89 23.04 21.29
N ALA A 405 -12.13 24.14 21.42
CA ALA A 405 -11.67 24.65 22.71
C ALA A 405 -12.86 25.00 23.62
N MET A 406 -13.89 25.67 23.07
CA MET A 406 -15.13 25.92 23.79
C MET A 406 -15.85 24.62 24.16
N GLY A 407 -15.85 23.60 23.30
CA GLY A 407 -16.41 22.29 23.61
C GLY A 407 -15.65 21.47 24.65
N TRP A 408 -14.36 21.75 24.82
CA TRP A 408 -13.56 21.20 25.90
C TRP A 408 -13.86 21.89 27.23
N LEU A 409 -13.85 23.22 27.22
CA LEU A 409 -13.88 24.04 28.43
C LEU A 409 -15.29 24.26 28.98
N THR A 410 -16.33 24.14 28.15
CA THR A 410 -17.73 24.29 28.60
C THR A 410 -18.37 22.94 28.92
N ARG A 411 -19.09 22.87 30.05
CA ARG A 411 -19.92 21.71 30.42
C ARG A 411 -21.32 21.82 29.79
N GLU A 412 -21.90 20.69 29.39
CA GLU A 412 -23.20 20.62 28.69
C GLU A 412 -24.35 21.30 29.48
N ASN A 413 -24.26 21.42 30.82
CA ASN A 413 -25.33 21.93 31.69
C ASN A 413 -25.03 23.24 32.47
N GLU A 414 -23.86 23.86 32.32
CA GLU A 414 -23.54 25.10 33.05
C GLU A 414 -23.67 26.33 32.13
N ARG A 415 -24.63 27.21 32.45
CA ARG A 415 -24.84 28.50 31.76
C ARG A 415 -23.95 29.62 32.31
N GLY A 416 -23.54 29.53 33.57
CA GLY A 416 -22.62 30.48 34.21
C GLY A 416 -21.18 30.29 33.72
N GLY A 417 -20.46 31.39 33.46
CA GLY A 417 -19.02 31.35 33.12
C GLY A 417 -18.65 31.14 31.64
N ARG A 418 -19.60 30.88 30.75
CA ARG A 418 -19.32 30.69 29.31
C ARG A 418 -18.70 31.90 28.62
N TRP A 419 -19.03 33.11 29.06
CA TRP A 419 -18.45 34.35 28.53
C TRP A 419 -16.98 34.49 28.92
N LEU A 420 -16.61 34.13 30.17
CA LEU A 420 -15.23 34.14 30.64
C LEU A 420 -14.40 33.08 29.92
N ILE A 421 -14.96 31.89 29.71
CA ILE A 421 -14.34 30.84 28.91
C ILE A 421 -14.16 31.30 27.45
N GLY A 422 -15.15 31.98 26.88
CA GLY A 422 -15.05 32.59 25.55
C GLY A 422 -13.94 33.63 25.48
N LEU A 423 -13.81 34.49 26.49
CA LEU A 423 -12.73 35.48 26.59
C LEU A 423 -11.36 34.80 26.66
N LEU A 424 -11.21 33.76 27.48
CA LEU A 424 -9.97 32.98 27.60
C LEU A 424 -9.63 32.24 26.31
N ALA A 425 -10.63 31.65 25.64
CA ALA A 425 -10.45 31.00 24.34
C ALA A 425 -10.03 32.00 23.26
N MET A 426 -10.61 33.20 23.27
CA MET A 426 -10.22 34.30 22.36
C MET A 426 -8.80 34.78 22.65
N ALA A 427 -8.45 35.00 23.92
CA ALA A 427 -7.11 35.41 24.32
C ALA A 427 -6.06 34.36 23.94
N GLY A 428 -6.36 33.07 24.16
CA GLY A 428 -5.50 31.97 23.75
C GLY A 428 -5.34 31.86 22.23
N ALA A 429 -6.43 32.05 21.48
CA ALA A 429 -6.38 32.08 20.01
C ALA A 429 -5.56 33.26 19.49
N ALA A 430 -5.78 34.47 20.02
CA ALA A 430 -5.00 35.65 19.63
C ALA A 430 -3.51 35.49 19.98
N ALA A 431 -3.18 34.93 21.15
CA ALA A 431 -1.80 34.65 21.54
C ALA A 431 -1.15 33.61 20.61
N LEU A 432 -1.90 32.57 20.21
CA LEU A 432 -1.44 31.58 19.25
C LEU A 432 -1.18 32.21 17.87
N ALA A 433 -2.13 32.99 17.38
CA ALA A 433 -2.05 33.72 16.10
C ALA A 433 -0.80 34.61 16.04
N VAL A 434 -0.63 35.49 17.03
CA VAL A 434 0.57 36.34 17.15
C VAL A 434 1.84 35.50 17.27
N GLY A 435 1.83 34.45 18.09
CA GLY A 435 3.00 33.61 18.30
C GLY A 435 3.44 32.85 17.04
N VAL A 436 2.49 32.37 16.24
CA VAL A 436 2.76 31.66 14.99
C VAL A 436 3.24 32.61 13.90
N GLU A 437 2.55 33.74 13.70
CA GLU A 437 2.97 34.79 12.75
C GLU A 437 4.36 35.35 13.11
N PHE A 438 4.64 35.55 14.40
CA PHE A 438 5.98 35.95 14.86
C PHE A 438 7.02 34.86 14.58
N ALA A 439 6.69 33.58 14.83
CA ALA A 439 7.58 32.47 14.54
C ALA A 439 7.92 32.36 13.05
N GLN A 440 7.00 32.70 12.15
CA GLN A 440 7.22 32.66 10.70
C GLN A 440 8.33 33.60 10.21
N VAL A 441 8.71 34.63 10.97
CA VAL A 441 9.84 35.53 10.64
C VAL A 441 11.15 34.76 10.45
N TRP A 442 11.31 33.62 11.14
CA TRP A 442 12.47 32.73 11.02
C TRP A 442 12.33 31.67 9.92
N PHE A 443 11.21 31.62 9.19
CA PHE A 443 10.94 30.59 8.17
C PHE A 443 10.61 31.20 6.80
N PRO A 444 11.53 31.95 6.15
CA PRO A 444 11.36 32.32 4.74
C PRO A 444 11.24 31.02 3.92
N PRO A 445 10.21 30.81 3.08
CA PRO A 445 9.45 31.79 2.28
C PRO A 445 8.13 32.30 2.88
N ARG A 446 7.83 32.07 4.17
CA ARG A 446 6.57 32.53 4.77
C ARG A 446 6.48 34.06 4.81
N THR A 447 5.30 34.58 4.48
CA THR A 447 4.99 36.01 4.51
C THR A 447 4.06 36.30 5.68
N VAL A 448 4.52 37.15 6.60
CA VAL A 448 3.74 37.62 7.74
C VAL A 448 2.81 38.74 7.27
N SER A 449 1.55 38.76 7.71
CA SER A 449 0.62 39.84 7.36
C SER A 449 -0.38 40.18 8.45
N LEU A 450 -0.74 41.47 8.56
CA LEU A 450 -1.79 41.91 9.49
C LEU A 450 -3.18 41.40 9.08
N ASN A 451 -3.39 41.14 7.78
CA ASN A 451 -4.64 40.59 7.28
C ASN A 451 -4.89 39.18 7.82
N ASP A 452 -3.84 38.36 7.88
CA ASP A 452 -3.91 36.99 8.36
C ASP A 452 -4.19 36.96 9.85
N LEU A 453 -3.50 37.78 10.63
CA LEU A 453 -3.77 37.93 12.07
C LEU A 453 -5.22 38.34 12.36
N LEU A 454 -5.77 39.29 11.58
CA LEU A 454 -7.16 39.71 11.69
C LEU A 454 -8.13 38.61 11.27
N ALA A 455 -7.83 37.85 10.21
CA ALA A 455 -8.64 36.72 9.77
C ALA A 455 -8.67 35.60 10.81
N GLU A 456 -7.54 35.23 11.39
CA GLU A 456 -7.45 34.22 12.46
C GLU A 456 -8.25 34.66 13.69
N CYS A 457 -8.13 35.92 14.10
CA CYS A 457 -8.92 36.49 15.19
C CYS A 457 -10.44 36.51 14.88
N ALA A 458 -10.83 36.88 13.66
CA ALA A 458 -12.23 36.83 13.23
C ALA A 458 -12.76 35.39 13.23
N GLY A 459 -11.94 34.43 12.78
CA GLY A 459 -12.26 33.01 12.76
C GLY A 459 -12.47 32.48 14.18
N ALA A 460 -11.62 32.89 15.11
CA ALA A 460 -11.74 32.59 16.52
C ALA A 460 -13.09 33.06 17.10
N VAL A 461 -13.51 34.30 16.81
CA VAL A 461 -14.81 34.85 17.24
C VAL A 461 -15.97 34.03 16.65
N VAL A 462 -15.90 33.71 15.35
CA VAL A 462 -16.93 32.90 14.68
C VAL A 462 -17.03 31.50 15.30
N GLY A 463 -15.91 30.82 15.55
CA GLY A 463 -15.89 29.50 16.19
C GLY A 463 -16.51 29.50 17.59
N ILE A 464 -16.22 30.53 18.40
CA ILE A 464 -16.83 30.73 19.72
C ILE A 464 -18.35 30.94 19.57
N GLY A 465 -18.76 31.81 18.65
CA GLY A 465 -20.18 32.08 18.37
C GLY A 465 -20.95 30.84 17.91
N LEU A 466 -20.35 30.02 17.04
CA LEU A 466 -20.92 28.76 16.58
C LEU A 466 -21.09 27.76 17.74
N TRP A 467 -20.13 27.68 18.65
CA TRP A 467 -20.27 26.81 19.82
C TRP A 467 -21.43 27.26 20.71
N VAL A 468 -21.50 28.56 21.02
CA VAL A 468 -22.54 29.12 21.90
C VAL A 468 -23.94 28.93 21.30
N THR A 469 -24.09 29.09 19.99
CA THR A 469 -25.40 29.04 19.30
C THR A 469 -25.87 27.61 18.99
N VAL A 470 -24.98 26.76 18.48
CA VAL A 470 -25.35 25.43 17.96
C VAL A 470 -24.49 24.27 18.47
N GLY A 471 -23.45 24.53 19.28
CA GLY A 471 -22.49 23.53 19.75
C GLY A 471 -23.15 22.28 20.34
N CYS A 472 -24.01 22.45 21.36
CA CYS A 472 -24.69 21.31 21.99
C CYS A 472 -25.58 20.51 21.01
N ARG A 473 -26.26 21.20 20.08
CA ARG A 473 -27.10 20.54 19.05
C ARG A 473 -26.24 19.75 18.08
N LEU A 474 -25.09 20.31 17.68
CA LEU A 474 -24.14 19.66 16.79
C LEU A 474 -23.48 18.44 17.46
N THR A 475 -23.09 18.54 18.74
CA THR A 475 -22.56 17.40 19.51
C THR A 475 -23.60 16.28 19.63
N ALA A 476 -24.85 16.62 19.95
CA ALA A 476 -25.94 15.64 20.03
C ALA A 476 -26.21 14.97 18.68
N TRP A 477 -26.18 15.76 17.59
CA TRP A 477 -26.32 15.25 16.23
C TRP A 477 -25.16 14.31 15.85
N TRP A 478 -23.92 14.69 16.15
CA TRP A 478 -22.73 13.86 15.91
C TRP A 478 -22.78 12.54 16.67
N ARG A 479 -23.21 12.54 17.94
CA ARG A 479 -23.42 11.31 18.72
C ARG A 479 -24.46 10.39 18.08
N ARG A 480 -25.57 10.95 17.58
CA ARG A 480 -26.60 10.17 16.87
C ARG A 480 -26.03 9.57 15.59
N LEU A 481 -25.20 10.30 14.86
CA LEU A 481 -24.53 9.82 13.65
C LEU A 481 -23.58 8.65 13.96
N LEU A 482 -22.76 8.76 15.01
CA LEU A 482 -21.85 7.70 15.46
C LEU A 482 -22.59 6.47 16.01
N ALA A 483 -23.80 6.66 16.54
CA ALA A 483 -24.64 5.58 17.06
C ALA A 483 -25.47 4.87 15.98
N LEU A 484 -25.34 5.23 14.70
CA LEU A 484 -26.07 4.57 13.61
C LEU A 484 -25.60 3.12 13.45
N THR A 485 -26.45 2.17 13.81
CA THR A 485 -26.17 0.73 13.66
C THR A 485 -26.80 0.13 12.41
N ARG A 486 -27.84 0.77 11.86
CA ARG A 486 -28.58 0.26 10.69
C ARG A 486 -27.83 0.62 9.40
N PRO A 487 -27.42 -0.36 8.57
CA PRO A 487 -26.63 -0.11 7.35
C PRO A 487 -27.33 0.82 6.35
N VAL A 488 -28.66 0.77 6.27
CA VAL A 488 -29.47 1.64 5.40
C VAL A 488 -29.39 3.10 5.84
N ASP A 489 -29.42 3.36 7.14
CA ASP A 489 -29.33 4.71 7.67
C ASP A 489 -27.91 5.26 7.45
N VAL A 490 -26.87 4.45 7.71
CA VAL A 490 -25.47 4.80 7.42
C VAL A 490 -25.30 5.17 5.94
N ALA A 491 -25.80 4.34 5.01
CA ALA A 491 -25.73 4.63 3.58
C ALA A 491 -26.46 5.93 3.20
N ARG A 492 -27.63 6.18 3.79
CA ARG A 492 -28.41 7.41 3.57
C ARG A 492 -27.65 8.66 4.04
N TYR A 493 -27.06 8.62 5.23
CA TYR A 493 -26.34 9.76 5.78
C TYR A 493 -25.02 10.00 5.06
N LEU A 494 -24.23 8.96 4.76
CA LEU A 494 -22.97 9.09 4.04
C LEU A 494 -23.17 9.58 2.60
N ALA A 495 -24.15 9.03 1.88
CA ALA A 495 -24.48 9.52 0.53
C ALA A 495 -25.01 10.96 0.57
N GLY A 496 -25.75 11.34 1.62
CA GLY A 496 -26.19 12.72 1.83
C GLY A 496 -25.03 13.67 2.12
N ALA A 497 -24.07 13.25 2.95
CA ALA A 497 -22.85 13.99 3.22
C ALA A 497 -22.02 14.17 1.95
N TYR A 498 -21.94 13.15 1.09
CA TYR A 498 -21.32 13.24 -0.22
C TYR A 498 -22.00 14.29 -1.12
N VAL A 499 -23.34 14.32 -1.17
CA VAL A 499 -24.08 15.33 -1.95
C VAL A 499 -23.68 16.75 -1.50
N VAL A 500 -23.66 17.00 -0.19
CA VAL A 500 -23.24 18.31 0.35
C VAL A 500 -21.77 18.60 0.02
N ALA A 501 -20.88 17.62 0.21
CA ALA A 501 -19.46 17.77 -0.10
C ALA A 501 -19.23 18.05 -1.60
N LEU A 502 -20.03 17.45 -2.48
CA LEU A 502 -19.99 17.73 -3.92
C LEU A 502 -20.40 19.17 -4.24
N ALA A 503 -21.44 19.71 -3.60
CA ALA A 503 -21.81 21.13 -3.77
C ALA A 503 -20.65 22.05 -3.36
N VAL A 504 -20.07 21.81 -2.19
CA VAL A 504 -18.94 22.59 -1.66
C VAL A 504 -17.75 22.50 -2.62
N TYR A 505 -17.40 21.30 -3.09
CA TYR A 505 -16.33 21.07 -4.04
C TYR A 505 -16.54 21.80 -5.37
N GLN A 506 -17.77 21.80 -5.88
CA GLN A 506 -18.11 22.41 -7.16
C GLN A 506 -18.13 23.94 -7.12
N LEU A 507 -18.36 24.54 -5.94
CA LEU A 507 -18.42 25.99 -5.75
C LEU A 507 -17.11 26.62 -5.26
N PHE A 508 -16.18 25.82 -4.73
CA PHE A 508 -14.83 26.28 -4.41
C PHE A 508 -14.15 26.92 -5.65
N PRO A 509 -13.29 27.96 -5.59
CA PRO A 509 -12.72 28.64 -4.43
C PRO A 509 -13.62 29.66 -3.74
N PHE A 510 -14.92 29.70 -4.04
CA PHE A 510 -15.82 30.73 -3.50
C PHE A 510 -15.45 32.17 -3.95
N ASP A 511 -14.76 32.29 -5.08
CA ASP A 511 -14.50 33.56 -5.79
C ASP A 511 -15.73 34.07 -6.55
N VAL A 512 -16.77 34.41 -5.79
CA VAL A 512 -18.02 34.95 -6.34
C VAL A 512 -17.72 36.23 -7.11
N VAL A 513 -18.27 36.33 -8.32
CA VAL A 513 -18.24 37.54 -9.16
C VAL A 513 -19.05 38.63 -8.46
N LEU A 514 -18.40 39.73 -8.08
CA LEU A 514 -19.03 40.81 -7.31
C LEU A 514 -19.31 42.07 -8.13
N SER A 515 -18.70 42.22 -9.32
CA SER A 515 -18.88 43.38 -10.19
C SER A 515 -19.37 43.02 -11.60
N VAL A 516 -19.95 44.02 -12.28
CA VAL A 516 -20.41 43.87 -13.67
C VAL A 516 -19.22 43.70 -14.61
N GLU A 517 -18.09 44.35 -14.30
CA GLU A 517 -16.84 44.24 -15.06
C GLU A 517 -16.25 42.83 -14.97
N GLU A 518 -16.22 42.22 -13.78
CA GLU A 518 -15.79 40.83 -13.59
C GLU A 518 -16.69 39.84 -14.34
N MET A 519 -18.01 40.08 -14.35
CA MET A 519 -18.96 39.28 -15.13
C MET A 519 -18.73 39.42 -16.64
N ALA A 520 -18.48 40.65 -17.13
CA ALA A 520 -18.18 40.90 -18.53
C ALA A 520 -16.89 40.19 -18.96
N LEU A 521 -15.81 40.30 -18.17
CA LEU A 521 -14.54 39.60 -18.42
C LEU A 521 -14.73 38.08 -18.50
N ARG A 522 -15.59 37.53 -17.65
CA ARG A 522 -15.88 36.10 -17.66
C ARG A 522 -16.63 35.64 -18.91
N ILE A 523 -17.65 36.37 -19.34
CA ILE A 523 -18.43 36.03 -20.54
C ILE A 523 -17.52 36.01 -21.78
N HIS A 524 -16.52 36.88 -21.84
CA HIS A 524 -15.54 36.91 -22.94
C HIS A 524 -14.41 35.88 -22.79
N GLY A 525 -14.30 35.19 -21.65
CA GLY A 525 -13.17 34.30 -21.33
C GLY A 525 -13.36 32.82 -21.65
N ASP A 526 -14.34 32.45 -22.50
CA ASP A 526 -14.67 31.06 -22.89
C ASP A 526 -14.98 30.09 -21.73
N ARG A 527 -15.35 30.61 -20.56
CA ARG A 527 -15.69 29.79 -19.37
C ARG A 527 -17.16 29.38 -19.27
N LEU A 528 -17.96 29.75 -20.27
CA LEU A 528 -19.41 29.56 -20.28
C LEU A 528 -19.86 28.85 -21.56
N THR A 529 -20.31 27.60 -21.44
CA THR A 529 -20.82 26.81 -22.58
C THR A 529 -22.28 26.46 -22.37
N LEU A 530 -23.19 27.32 -22.83
CA LEU A 530 -24.63 27.12 -22.66
C LEU A 530 -25.25 26.17 -23.69
N VAL A 531 -24.60 26.01 -24.86
CA VAL A 531 -25.07 25.10 -25.90
C VAL A 531 -24.67 23.67 -25.52
N PRO A 532 -25.64 22.75 -25.29
CA PRO A 532 -25.32 21.39 -24.94
C PRO A 532 -24.46 20.72 -26.02
N PHE A 533 -23.47 19.95 -25.58
CA PHE A 533 -22.53 19.16 -26.40
C PHE A 533 -21.56 19.97 -27.27
N ALA A 534 -21.51 21.30 -27.15
CA ALA A 534 -20.56 22.13 -27.91
C ALA A 534 -19.09 21.82 -27.54
N ASP A 535 -18.86 21.42 -26.29
CA ASP A 535 -17.57 21.01 -25.73
C ASP A 535 -17.29 19.49 -25.82
N TRP A 536 -18.22 18.71 -26.38
CA TRP A 536 -18.17 17.25 -26.38
C TRP A 536 -16.99 16.68 -27.17
N SER A 537 -16.74 17.20 -28.37
CA SER A 537 -15.69 16.70 -29.27
C SER A 537 -14.28 17.00 -28.78
N GLN A 538 -14.13 18.02 -27.93
CA GLN A 538 -12.86 18.48 -27.38
C GLN A 538 -12.54 17.81 -26.03
N THR A 539 -13.54 17.18 -25.40
CA THR A 539 -13.40 16.56 -24.08
C THR A 539 -13.03 15.08 -24.22
N PRO A 540 -11.93 14.59 -23.61
CA PRO A 540 -11.59 13.17 -23.61
C PRO A 540 -12.69 12.30 -23.01
N TYR A 541 -12.94 11.12 -23.59
CA TYR A 541 -14.00 10.19 -23.15
C TYR A 541 -13.90 9.79 -21.67
N LEU A 542 -12.69 9.63 -21.14
CA LEU A 542 -12.47 9.32 -19.72
C LEU A 542 -12.95 10.45 -18.81
N MET A 543 -12.83 11.70 -19.24
CA MET A 543 -13.28 12.86 -18.48
C MET A 543 -14.81 12.97 -18.50
N LEU A 544 -15.45 12.67 -19.63
CA LEU A 544 -16.92 12.53 -19.71
C LEU A 544 -17.42 11.43 -18.76
N ALA A 545 -16.75 10.28 -18.72
CA ALA A 545 -17.09 9.20 -17.78
C ALA A 545 -16.94 9.64 -16.32
N ALA A 546 -15.88 10.38 -15.97
CA ALA A 546 -15.68 10.91 -14.63
C ALA A 546 -16.80 11.89 -14.23
N LYS A 547 -17.25 12.76 -15.15
CA LYS A 547 -18.38 13.68 -14.95
C LYS A 547 -19.70 12.95 -14.70
N VAL A 548 -19.92 11.78 -15.30
CA VAL A 548 -21.08 10.92 -14.98
C VAL A 548 -20.91 10.27 -13.60
N LEU A 549 -19.72 9.71 -13.32
CA LEU A 549 -19.46 8.95 -12.09
C LEU A 549 -19.60 9.79 -10.82
N ILE A 550 -19.22 11.07 -10.84
CA ILE A 550 -19.30 11.96 -9.68
C ILE A 550 -20.76 12.21 -9.20
N TYR A 551 -21.74 12.10 -10.10
CA TYR A 551 -23.16 12.26 -9.76
C TYR A 551 -23.88 10.94 -9.41
N VAL A 552 -23.21 9.79 -9.53
CA VAL A 552 -23.79 8.49 -9.14
C VAL A 552 -24.24 8.47 -7.67
N PRO A 553 -23.45 8.96 -6.69
CA PRO A 553 -23.91 8.98 -5.29
C PRO A 553 -25.12 9.90 -5.04
N VAL A 554 -25.31 10.95 -5.85
CA VAL A 554 -26.47 11.86 -5.77
C VAL A 554 -27.76 11.10 -6.06
N GLY A 555 -27.78 10.38 -7.19
CA GLY A 555 -28.91 9.55 -7.56
C GLY A 555 -29.16 8.38 -6.60
N TYR A 556 -28.08 7.79 -6.08
CA TYR A 556 -28.15 6.76 -5.06
C TYR A 556 -28.83 7.29 -3.79
N TRP A 557 -28.43 8.48 -3.32
CA TRP A 557 -29.03 9.13 -2.16
C TRP A 557 -30.53 9.39 -2.33
N VAL A 558 -30.96 9.87 -3.50
CA VAL A 558 -32.39 10.10 -3.81
C VAL A 558 -33.20 8.81 -3.65
N ALA A 559 -32.69 7.70 -4.19
CA ALA A 559 -33.37 6.40 -4.13
C ALA A 559 -33.46 5.82 -2.70
N VAL A 560 -32.43 6.01 -1.87
CA VAL A 560 -32.40 5.52 -0.47
C VAL A 560 -33.18 6.42 0.49
N ARG A 561 -33.27 7.72 0.20
CA ARG A 561 -34.02 8.69 1.03
C ARG A 561 -35.53 8.57 0.87
N ARG A 562 -36.02 8.15 -0.30
CA ARG A 562 -37.46 8.00 -0.59
C ARG A 562 -37.85 6.55 -0.88
N PRO A 563 -37.78 5.65 0.12
CA PRO A 563 -38.23 4.27 -0.06
C PRO A 563 -39.74 4.27 -0.36
N GLY A 564 -40.14 3.71 -1.50
CA GLY A 564 -41.56 3.61 -1.89
C GLY A 564 -41.96 4.36 -3.16
N VAL A 565 -41.11 5.22 -3.71
CA VAL A 565 -41.34 5.84 -5.02
C VAL A 565 -41.49 4.74 -6.09
N ARG A 566 -42.56 4.79 -6.90
CA ARG A 566 -42.85 3.79 -7.94
C ARG A 566 -41.75 3.72 -9.02
N ARG A 567 -41.19 4.87 -9.40
CA ARG A 567 -40.13 5.01 -10.41
C ARG A 567 -38.87 5.67 -9.80
N PRO A 568 -38.09 4.94 -8.98
CA PRO A 568 -36.97 5.51 -8.23
C PRO A 568 -35.84 6.04 -9.14
N VAL A 569 -35.59 5.38 -10.28
CA VAL A 569 -34.60 5.85 -11.27
C VAL A 569 -35.00 7.17 -11.91
N LEU A 570 -36.29 7.33 -12.25
CA LEU A 570 -36.81 8.59 -12.79
C LEU A 570 -36.74 9.71 -11.75
N ALA A 571 -37.06 9.42 -10.48
CA ALA A 571 -36.90 10.39 -9.41
C ALA A 571 -35.44 10.80 -9.21
N ALA A 572 -34.50 9.85 -9.30
CA ALA A 572 -33.07 10.13 -9.25
C ALA A 572 -32.61 11.00 -10.44
N LEU A 573 -33.09 10.72 -11.65
CA LEU A 573 -32.82 11.53 -12.84
C LEU A 573 -33.34 12.97 -12.69
N VAL A 574 -34.59 13.14 -12.24
CA VAL A 574 -35.22 14.48 -12.13
C VAL A 574 -34.61 15.28 -10.99
N VAL A 575 -34.51 14.70 -9.78
CA VAL A 575 -33.98 15.42 -8.61
C VAL A 575 -32.48 15.64 -8.75
N GLY A 576 -31.73 14.63 -9.19
CA GLY A 576 -30.30 14.76 -9.44
C GLY A 576 -29.97 15.67 -10.61
N GLY A 577 -30.79 15.67 -11.67
CA GLY A 577 -30.67 16.63 -12.78
C GLY A 577 -30.96 18.07 -12.35
N ALA A 578 -32.02 18.30 -11.58
CA ALA A 578 -32.31 19.63 -11.01
C ALA A 578 -31.17 20.11 -10.09
N TYR A 579 -30.57 19.19 -9.32
CA TYR A 579 -29.40 19.47 -8.50
C TYR A 579 -28.17 19.84 -9.34
N ALA A 580 -27.87 19.08 -10.41
CA ALA A 580 -26.76 19.37 -11.32
C ALA A 580 -26.94 20.73 -12.03
N VAL A 581 -28.15 21.01 -12.54
CA VAL A 581 -28.49 22.33 -13.10
C VAL A 581 -28.30 23.44 -12.08
N GLY A 582 -28.75 23.24 -10.83
CA GLY A 582 -28.56 24.22 -9.76
C GLY A 582 -27.08 24.50 -9.48
N LEU A 583 -26.23 23.47 -9.48
CA LEU A 583 -24.79 23.65 -9.32
C LEU A 583 -24.16 24.39 -10.50
N GLU A 584 -24.51 24.05 -11.74
CA GLU A 584 -24.02 24.77 -12.93
C GLU A 584 -24.42 26.25 -12.89
N VAL A 585 -25.66 26.56 -12.54
CA VAL A 585 -26.14 27.95 -12.40
C VAL A 585 -25.35 28.69 -11.31
N LEU A 586 -25.10 28.06 -10.16
CA LEU A 586 -24.29 28.68 -9.12
C LEU A 586 -22.83 28.85 -9.58
N GLN A 587 -22.28 27.91 -10.33
CA GLN A 587 -20.95 27.99 -10.93
C GLN A 587 -20.83 29.15 -11.92
N MET A 588 -21.89 29.54 -12.62
CA MET A 588 -21.91 30.76 -13.47
C MET A 588 -21.57 32.04 -12.69
N PHE A 589 -21.68 32.04 -11.36
CA PHE A 589 -21.27 33.15 -10.50
C PHE A 589 -19.87 32.98 -9.87
N MET A 590 -19.19 31.85 -10.10
CA MET A 590 -17.83 31.57 -9.59
C MET A 590 -16.71 31.87 -10.59
N PHE A 591 -15.97 32.97 -10.44
CA PHE A 591 -15.08 33.52 -11.49
C PHE A 591 -14.10 32.47 -12.09
N SER A 592 -13.55 31.59 -11.26
CA SER A 592 -12.59 30.55 -11.67
C SER A 592 -13.19 29.28 -12.27
N ARG A 593 -14.52 29.09 -12.22
CA ARG A 593 -15.16 27.85 -12.69
C ARG A 593 -15.61 27.91 -14.13
N TYR A 594 -15.60 26.74 -14.77
CA TYR A 594 -16.28 26.51 -16.05
C TYR A 594 -17.73 26.09 -15.75
N SER A 595 -18.68 26.65 -16.49
CA SER A 595 -20.06 26.16 -16.47
C SER A 595 -20.45 25.65 -17.84
N SER A 596 -21.02 24.44 -17.89
CA SER A 596 -21.39 23.76 -19.13
C SER A 596 -22.77 23.10 -19.01
N ALA A 597 -23.63 23.36 -20.00
CA ALA A 597 -24.92 22.67 -20.10
C ALA A 597 -24.75 21.16 -20.32
N THR A 598 -23.64 20.73 -20.92
CA THR A 598 -23.28 19.31 -21.05
C THR A 598 -23.10 18.65 -19.68
N ASP A 599 -22.48 19.36 -18.72
CA ASP A 599 -22.17 18.84 -17.40
C ASP A 599 -23.43 18.64 -16.55
N ALA A 600 -24.41 19.54 -16.68
CA ALA A 600 -25.75 19.35 -16.11
C ALA A 600 -26.42 18.06 -16.64
N LEU A 601 -26.35 17.81 -17.95
CA LEU A 601 -26.92 16.61 -18.57
C LEU A 601 -26.20 15.34 -18.11
N LEU A 602 -24.87 15.35 -18.09
CA LEU A 602 -24.08 14.24 -17.57
C LEU A 602 -24.36 13.98 -16.09
N GLY A 603 -24.61 15.03 -15.31
CA GLY A 603 -25.03 14.91 -13.91
C GLY A 603 -26.40 14.26 -13.73
N ALA A 604 -27.36 14.57 -14.61
CA ALA A 604 -28.66 13.90 -14.64
C ALA A 604 -28.52 12.39 -15.00
N VAL A 605 -27.69 12.06 -15.99
CA VAL A 605 -27.39 10.67 -16.38
C VAL A 605 -26.70 9.92 -15.24
N GLY A 606 -25.68 10.51 -14.63
CA GLY A 606 -24.98 9.94 -13.47
C GLY A 606 -25.93 9.66 -12.31
N SER A 607 -26.83 10.60 -12.04
CA SER A 607 -27.87 10.42 -11.02
C SER A 607 -28.86 9.29 -11.38
N ALA A 608 -29.26 9.16 -12.65
CA ALA A 608 -30.08 8.03 -13.08
C ALA A 608 -29.37 6.67 -12.85
N VAL A 609 -28.08 6.59 -13.21
CA VAL A 609 -27.23 5.41 -12.94
C VAL A 609 -27.17 5.11 -11.45
N GLY A 610 -26.98 6.12 -10.60
CA GLY A 610 -27.01 6.01 -9.15
C GLY A 610 -28.30 5.43 -8.59
N GLY A 611 -29.44 5.91 -9.06
CA GLY A 611 -30.75 5.38 -8.68
C GLY A 611 -30.95 3.93 -9.14
N ALA A 612 -30.44 3.57 -10.32
CA ALA A 612 -30.46 2.20 -10.81
C ALA A 612 -29.57 1.27 -9.95
N VAL A 613 -28.38 1.73 -9.57
CA VAL A 613 -27.47 0.99 -8.67
C VAL A 613 -28.13 0.75 -7.30
N ALA A 614 -28.72 1.78 -6.69
CA ALA A 614 -29.40 1.64 -5.39
C ALA A 614 -30.57 0.65 -5.42
N THR A 615 -31.28 0.57 -6.54
CA THR A 615 -32.50 -0.26 -6.71
C THR A 615 -32.21 -1.66 -7.23
N ARG A 616 -31.02 -1.90 -7.79
CA ARG A 616 -30.59 -3.22 -8.24
C ARG A 616 -29.66 -3.92 -7.27
N PHE A 617 -28.78 -3.14 -6.64
CA PHE A 617 -27.68 -3.60 -5.81
C PHE A 617 -27.61 -2.87 -4.47
N GLY A 618 -28.61 -2.13 -3.99
CA GLY A 618 -28.47 -1.34 -2.76
C GLY A 618 -29.63 -1.49 -1.78
N PRO A 619 -29.76 -0.59 -0.79
CA PRO A 619 -30.86 -0.55 0.18
C PRO A 619 -32.26 -0.48 -0.43
N ALA A 620 -32.37 0.02 -1.65
CA ALA A 620 -33.64 0.10 -2.36
C ALA A 620 -33.91 -1.15 -3.24
N ALA A 621 -33.06 -2.17 -3.18
CA ALA A 621 -33.22 -3.38 -3.97
C ALA A 621 -34.41 -4.23 -3.51
N ARG A 622 -35.28 -4.57 -4.45
CA ARG A 622 -36.49 -5.40 -4.20
C ARG A 622 -36.32 -6.86 -4.63
N ARG A 623 -35.23 -7.19 -5.33
CA ARG A 623 -34.98 -8.52 -5.90
C ARG A 623 -33.63 -9.03 -5.42
N ALA A 624 -33.57 -10.33 -5.10
CA ALA A 624 -32.32 -11.00 -4.80
C ALA A 624 -31.36 -10.95 -6.00
N LEU A 625 -30.06 -10.92 -5.71
CA LEU A 625 -29.03 -10.93 -6.74
C LEU A 625 -28.90 -12.34 -7.34
N PRO A 626 -28.65 -12.47 -8.66
CA PRO A 626 -28.36 -13.76 -9.26
C PRO A 626 -27.14 -14.42 -8.60
N THR A 627 -27.24 -15.69 -8.23
CA THR A 627 -26.19 -16.44 -7.50
C THR A 627 -25.43 -17.47 -8.35
N GLY A 628 -25.79 -17.64 -9.63
CA GLY A 628 -25.21 -18.64 -10.53
C GLY A 628 -23.72 -18.47 -10.83
N LEU A 629 -23.06 -19.54 -11.25
CA LEU A 629 -21.61 -19.58 -11.50
C LEU A 629 -21.16 -18.56 -12.57
N ALA A 630 -21.91 -18.41 -13.66
CA ALA A 630 -21.65 -17.42 -14.70
C ALA A 630 -21.70 -15.98 -14.16
N TRP A 631 -22.65 -15.67 -13.27
CA TRP A 631 -22.76 -14.37 -12.61
C TRP A 631 -21.63 -14.12 -11.60
N ARG A 632 -21.16 -15.17 -10.91
CA ARG A 632 -19.97 -15.08 -10.04
C ARG A 632 -18.70 -14.84 -10.86
N GLY A 633 -18.56 -15.51 -12.00
CA GLY A 633 -17.46 -15.32 -12.95
C GLY A 633 -17.45 -13.91 -13.54
N LEU A 634 -18.57 -13.47 -14.10
CA LEU A 634 -18.73 -12.10 -14.62
C LEU A 634 -18.47 -11.06 -13.53
N GLY A 635 -19.02 -11.24 -12.33
CA GLY A 635 -18.78 -10.34 -11.20
C GLY A 635 -17.32 -10.32 -10.73
N TRP A 636 -16.57 -11.41 -10.88
CA TRP A 636 -15.13 -11.43 -10.62
C TRP A 636 -14.36 -10.69 -11.72
N MET A 637 -14.68 -10.93 -13.00
CA MET A 637 -14.07 -10.23 -14.14
C MET A 637 -14.29 -8.71 -14.07
N VAL A 638 -15.51 -8.27 -13.74
CA VAL A 638 -15.82 -6.83 -13.57
C VAL A 638 -15.00 -6.22 -12.45
N ARG A 639 -14.85 -6.92 -11.32
CA ARG A 639 -14.01 -6.45 -10.20
C ARG A 639 -12.53 -6.42 -10.56
N LEU A 640 -12.05 -7.38 -11.36
CA LEU A 640 -10.67 -7.41 -11.83
C LEU A 640 -10.41 -6.25 -12.80
N ALA A 641 -11.31 -6.02 -13.75
CA ALA A 641 -11.23 -4.90 -14.68
C ALA A 641 -11.27 -3.55 -13.94
N ALA A 642 -12.15 -3.41 -12.93
CA ALA A 642 -12.19 -2.23 -12.08
C ALA A 642 -10.89 -2.05 -11.28
N PHE A 643 -10.33 -3.13 -10.72
CA PHE A 643 -9.05 -3.08 -10.01
C PHE A 643 -7.93 -2.62 -10.94
N ALA A 644 -7.83 -3.21 -12.13
CA ALA A 644 -6.83 -2.84 -13.13
C ALA A 644 -6.98 -1.38 -13.57
N ALA A 645 -8.22 -0.90 -13.76
CA ALA A 645 -8.50 0.49 -14.11
C ALA A 645 -8.09 1.47 -12.98
N VAL A 646 -8.40 1.16 -11.72
CA VAL A 646 -8.04 2.02 -10.58
C VAL A 646 -6.54 2.01 -10.34
N ALA A 647 -5.89 0.84 -10.38
CA ALA A 647 -4.44 0.73 -10.26
C ALA A 647 -3.73 1.43 -11.42
N GLY A 648 -4.24 1.28 -12.64
CA GLY A 648 -3.77 1.98 -13.83
C GLY A 648 -3.95 3.49 -13.73
N ALA A 649 -5.07 3.98 -13.18
CA ALA A 649 -5.29 5.40 -12.95
C ALA A 649 -4.34 5.99 -11.89
N LEU A 650 -4.01 5.23 -10.84
CA LEU A 650 -3.02 5.62 -9.84
C LEU A 650 -1.63 5.77 -10.47
N VAL A 651 -1.21 4.77 -11.26
CA VAL A 651 0.07 4.78 -12.00
C VAL A 651 0.10 5.92 -13.02
N TRP A 652 -0.94 6.04 -13.84
CA TRP A 652 -1.05 7.09 -14.86
C TRP A 652 -1.04 8.49 -14.25
N GLY A 653 -1.75 8.70 -13.14
CA GLY A 653 -1.83 10.02 -12.51
C GLY A 653 -0.52 10.49 -11.89
N LYS A 654 0.41 9.56 -11.58
CA LYS A 654 1.65 9.86 -10.85
C LYS A 654 2.89 9.78 -11.72
N TRP A 655 2.90 8.96 -12.77
CA TRP A 655 4.09 8.71 -13.58
C TRP A 655 4.02 9.37 -14.97
N GLN A 656 3.11 10.31 -15.20
CA GLN A 656 2.91 10.98 -16.50
C GLN A 656 3.62 12.33 -16.58
N PRO A 657 4.56 12.58 -17.50
CA PRO A 657 4.92 11.72 -18.63
C PRO A 657 5.75 10.51 -18.18
N PHE A 658 5.52 9.34 -18.78
CA PHE A 658 6.26 8.10 -18.52
C PHE A 658 7.71 8.16 -19.05
N ALA A 659 8.41 9.25 -18.75
CA ALA A 659 9.80 9.53 -19.08
C ALA A 659 10.68 9.04 -17.93
N LEU A 660 10.95 7.74 -17.91
CA LEU A 660 11.80 7.13 -16.90
C LEU A 660 13.23 7.71 -17.00
N ALA A 661 13.67 8.42 -15.97
CA ALA A 661 15.03 8.96 -15.85
C ALA A 661 15.63 8.60 -14.49
N TRP A 662 16.92 8.28 -14.48
CA TRP A 662 17.63 7.97 -13.26
C TRP A 662 18.24 9.24 -12.66
N PRO A 663 18.02 9.56 -11.37
CA PRO A 663 18.64 10.73 -10.74
C PRO A 663 20.18 10.62 -10.80
N GLU A 664 20.86 11.72 -11.16
CA GLU A 664 22.33 11.78 -11.26
C GLU A 664 22.99 11.51 -9.89
N GLU A 665 22.41 12.04 -8.82
CA GLU A 665 22.87 11.84 -7.43
C GLU A 665 22.51 10.45 -6.85
N GLY A 666 21.76 9.65 -7.62
CA GLY A 666 21.29 8.31 -7.25
C GLY A 666 19.95 8.30 -6.51
N VAL A 667 19.20 7.20 -6.65
CA VAL A 667 17.83 7.05 -6.12
C VAL A 667 17.77 7.15 -4.59
N ALA A 668 18.79 6.65 -3.88
CA ALA A 668 18.82 6.74 -2.43
C ALA A 668 18.95 8.18 -1.93
N ALA A 669 19.82 8.99 -2.56
CA ALA A 669 19.96 10.41 -2.24
C ALA A 669 18.69 11.18 -2.58
N ALA A 670 18.14 10.95 -3.78
CA ALA A 670 16.89 11.58 -4.22
C ALA A 670 15.67 11.24 -3.35
N LEU A 671 15.62 10.03 -2.76
CA LEU A 671 14.61 9.67 -1.78
C LEU A 671 14.88 10.35 -0.43
N VAL A 672 16.11 10.30 0.08
CA VAL A 672 16.45 10.89 1.40
C VAL A 672 16.23 12.40 1.44
N GLU A 673 16.57 13.12 0.37
CA GLU A 673 16.34 14.56 0.26
C GLU A 673 14.82 14.89 0.30
N ARG A 674 14.00 14.06 -0.35
CA ARG A 674 12.56 14.30 -0.52
C ARG A 674 11.67 13.66 0.56
N LEU A 675 12.27 12.93 1.51
CA LEU A 675 11.60 12.29 2.65
C LEU A 675 11.54 13.16 3.92
N GLN A 676 12.14 14.36 3.93
CA GLN A 676 12.48 15.04 5.19
C GLN A 676 11.34 15.83 5.84
N VAL A 677 10.44 16.44 5.05
CA VAL A 677 9.40 17.33 5.58
C VAL A 677 8.02 16.91 5.08
N PRO A 678 7.14 16.38 5.96
CA PRO A 678 5.76 16.11 5.58
C PRO A 678 5.05 17.37 5.06
N PHE A 679 4.16 17.21 4.07
CA PHE A 679 3.38 18.31 3.48
C PHE A 679 4.20 19.36 2.70
N TYR A 680 5.50 19.13 2.48
CA TYR A 680 6.37 20.09 1.78
C TYR A 680 5.90 20.38 0.35
N ALA A 681 5.57 19.34 -0.43
CA ALA A 681 5.11 19.52 -1.80
C ALA A 681 3.75 20.24 -1.87
N GLN A 682 2.89 19.99 -0.89
CA GLN A 682 1.53 20.53 -0.82
C GLN A 682 1.52 22.02 -0.46
N TYR A 683 2.56 22.52 0.21
CA TYR A 683 2.71 23.94 0.52
C TYR A 683 2.75 24.81 -0.74
N TRP A 684 3.33 24.30 -1.83
CA TRP A 684 3.46 25.03 -3.09
C TRP A 684 2.20 25.02 -3.95
N ASN A 685 1.21 24.21 -3.58
CA ASN A 685 -0.10 24.20 -4.22
C ASN A 685 -1.06 25.15 -3.49
N SER A 686 -2.10 25.62 -4.18
CA SER A 686 -3.20 26.27 -3.47
C SER A 686 -3.80 25.33 -2.42
N GLU A 687 -4.29 25.86 -1.30
CA GLU A 687 -4.70 25.08 -0.11
C GLU A 687 -5.71 23.99 -0.47
N PHE A 688 -6.61 24.29 -1.40
CA PHE A 688 -7.60 23.33 -1.86
C PHE A 688 -7.09 22.37 -2.92
N GLU A 689 -6.18 22.80 -3.81
CA GLU A 689 -5.56 21.87 -4.73
C GLU A 689 -4.75 20.82 -3.97
N ALA A 690 -4.03 21.26 -2.92
CA ALA A 690 -3.42 20.39 -1.94
C ALA A 690 -4.45 19.46 -1.27
N ALA A 691 -5.54 20.00 -0.71
CA ALA A 691 -6.57 19.18 -0.06
C ALA A 691 -7.24 18.18 -1.03
N ALA A 692 -7.54 18.60 -2.26
CA ALA A 692 -8.15 17.78 -3.29
C ALA A 692 -7.19 16.70 -3.81
N GLN A 693 -5.90 17.01 -3.92
CA GLN A 693 -4.84 16.05 -4.22
C GLN A 693 -4.73 15.01 -3.12
N LEU A 694 -4.59 15.43 -1.86
CA LEU A 694 -4.52 14.53 -0.70
C LEU A 694 -5.76 13.62 -0.61
N LEU A 695 -6.95 14.18 -0.79
CA LEU A 695 -8.19 13.41 -0.78
C LEU A 695 -8.24 12.41 -1.94
N ARG A 696 -7.80 12.81 -3.15
CA ARG A 696 -7.73 11.92 -4.32
C ARG A 696 -6.75 10.78 -4.08
N ASP A 697 -5.57 11.07 -3.55
CA ASP A 697 -4.53 10.08 -3.28
C ASP A 697 -5.02 9.03 -2.27
N VAL A 698 -5.68 9.48 -1.19
CA VAL A 698 -6.28 8.59 -0.19
C VAL A 698 -7.44 7.78 -0.78
N LEU A 699 -8.39 8.42 -1.47
CA LEU A 699 -9.61 7.77 -1.95
C LEU A 699 -9.34 6.80 -3.11
N THR A 700 -8.46 7.15 -4.05
CA THR A 700 -8.10 6.27 -5.16
C THR A 700 -7.33 5.05 -4.65
N ALA A 701 -6.40 5.23 -3.69
CA ALA A 701 -5.74 4.11 -3.04
C ALA A 701 -6.72 3.26 -2.22
N ALA A 702 -7.68 3.87 -1.52
CA ALA A 702 -8.74 3.16 -0.81
C ALA A 702 -9.64 2.34 -1.75
N ALA A 703 -10.00 2.88 -2.92
CA ALA A 703 -10.73 2.13 -3.93
C ALA A 703 -9.92 0.93 -4.43
N MET A 704 -8.61 1.09 -4.65
CA MET A 704 -7.70 0.00 -5.00
C MET A 704 -7.69 -1.10 -3.94
N GLY A 705 -7.50 -0.74 -2.66
CA GLY A 705 -7.48 -1.69 -1.55
C GLY A 705 -8.82 -2.45 -1.38
N LEU A 706 -9.94 -1.73 -1.51
CA LEU A 706 -11.28 -2.30 -1.48
C LEU A 706 -11.48 -3.33 -2.60
N LEU A 707 -11.05 -3.00 -3.81
CA LEU A 707 -11.14 -3.89 -4.97
C LEU A 707 -10.20 -5.10 -4.83
N LEU A 708 -8.98 -4.90 -4.33
CA LEU A 708 -8.01 -5.99 -4.12
C LEU A 708 -8.58 -7.06 -3.17
N VAL A 709 -9.06 -6.67 -1.99
CA VAL A 709 -9.63 -7.65 -1.03
C VAL A 709 -10.91 -8.31 -1.56
N SER A 710 -11.63 -7.64 -2.48
CA SER A 710 -12.81 -8.20 -3.14
C SER A 710 -12.48 -9.35 -4.11
N LEU A 711 -11.26 -9.35 -4.67
CA LEU A 711 -10.74 -10.41 -5.55
C LEU A 711 -10.24 -11.63 -4.79
N VAL A 712 -9.82 -11.43 -3.53
CA VAL A 712 -9.31 -12.50 -2.66
C VAL A 712 -10.47 -13.32 -2.06
N PRO A 713 -10.53 -14.64 -2.29
CA PRO A 713 -11.58 -15.50 -1.75
C PRO A 713 -11.70 -15.42 -0.22
N ARG A 714 -12.94 -15.47 0.29
CA ARG A 714 -13.22 -15.46 1.75
C ARG A 714 -12.56 -16.62 2.51
N VAL A 715 -12.34 -17.75 1.83
CA VAL A 715 -11.72 -18.96 2.40
C VAL A 715 -10.23 -18.81 2.73
N VAL A 716 -9.61 -17.68 2.38
CA VAL A 716 -8.20 -17.42 2.68
C VAL A 716 -8.09 -16.85 4.11
N PRO A 717 -7.45 -17.55 5.06
CA PRO A 717 -7.25 -17.03 6.40
C PRO A 717 -6.31 -15.81 6.36
N GLY A 718 -6.59 -14.80 7.18
CA GLY A 718 -5.79 -13.57 7.21
C GLY A 718 -5.90 -12.71 5.94
N ARG A 719 -6.86 -12.97 5.03
CA ARG A 719 -7.01 -12.24 3.75
C ARG A 719 -6.99 -10.72 3.88
N ARG A 720 -7.58 -10.17 4.94
CA ARG A 720 -7.62 -8.72 5.15
C ARG A 720 -6.23 -8.18 5.48
N ALA A 721 -5.50 -8.83 6.39
CA ALA A 721 -4.14 -8.44 6.72
C ALA A 721 -3.20 -8.57 5.51
N ALA A 722 -3.28 -9.69 4.78
CA ALA A 722 -2.47 -9.91 3.58
C ALA A 722 -2.81 -8.88 2.47
N SER A 723 -4.09 -8.63 2.21
CA SER A 723 -4.51 -7.63 1.22
C SER A 723 -4.12 -6.21 1.64
N ALA A 724 -4.19 -5.90 2.94
CA ALA A 724 -3.80 -4.59 3.47
C ALA A 724 -2.30 -4.35 3.28
N VAL A 725 -1.45 -5.34 3.59
CA VAL A 725 0.00 -5.23 3.36
C VAL A 725 0.31 -5.08 1.88
N VAL A 726 -0.28 -5.91 1.02
CA VAL A 726 -0.07 -5.82 -0.44
C VAL A 726 -0.55 -4.48 -0.99
N ALA A 727 -1.73 -4.01 -0.61
CA ALA A 727 -2.28 -2.75 -1.08
C ALA A 727 -1.47 -1.55 -0.58
N ALA A 728 -1.00 -1.58 0.68
CA ALA A 728 -0.14 -0.55 1.26
C ALA A 728 1.20 -0.46 0.52
N MET A 729 1.87 -1.60 0.34
CA MET A 729 3.14 -1.65 -0.39
C MET A 729 2.97 -1.20 -1.83
N ALA A 730 1.91 -1.63 -2.52
CA ALA A 730 1.65 -1.21 -3.90
C ALA A 730 1.44 0.31 -4.00
N ALA A 731 0.59 0.89 -3.15
CA ALA A 731 0.30 2.32 -3.14
C ALA A 731 1.56 3.16 -2.79
N ALA A 732 2.28 2.78 -1.73
CA ALA A 732 3.52 3.45 -1.34
C ALA A 732 4.60 3.36 -2.44
N THR A 733 4.69 2.20 -3.12
CA THR A 733 5.64 2.00 -4.22
C THR A 733 5.32 2.91 -5.40
N VAL A 734 4.04 3.07 -5.76
CA VAL A 734 3.65 3.98 -6.85
C VAL A 734 4.04 5.41 -6.53
N GLU A 735 3.82 5.86 -5.29
CA GLU A 735 4.21 7.21 -4.87
C GLU A 735 5.73 7.39 -4.84
N MET A 736 6.48 6.46 -4.23
CA MET A 736 7.94 6.55 -4.11
C MET A 736 8.66 6.42 -5.47
N ALA A 737 8.08 5.67 -6.42
CA ALA A 737 8.63 5.53 -7.76
C ALA A 737 8.59 6.82 -8.58
N GLN A 738 7.85 7.86 -8.17
CA GLN A 738 7.83 9.17 -8.83
C GLN A 738 9.22 9.80 -8.93
N VAL A 739 10.14 9.48 -8.03
CA VAL A 739 11.55 9.93 -8.10
C VAL A 739 12.23 9.56 -9.42
N LEU A 740 11.72 8.55 -10.12
CA LEU A 740 12.23 8.07 -11.40
C LEU A 740 11.58 8.73 -12.63
N PHE A 741 10.59 9.61 -12.44
CA PHE A 741 9.82 10.20 -13.55
C PHE A 741 9.82 11.74 -13.43
N PRO A 742 10.83 12.45 -13.98
CA PRO A 742 10.83 13.91 -14.02
C PRO A 742 9.59 14.44 -14.78
N PRO A 743 8.99 15.58 -14.38
CA PRO A 743 9.42 16.49 -13.31
C PRO A 743 8.88 16.15 -11.90
N HIS A 744 8.31 14.96 -11.68
CA HIS A 744 7.65 14.63 -10.41
C HIS A 744 8.64 14.49 -9.26
N SER A 745 8.19 14.91 -8.08
CA SER A 745 8.84 14.63 -6.80
C SER A 745 8.05 13.57 -6.04
N ALA A 746 8.75 12.58 -5.48
CA ALA A 746 8.15 11.70 -4.49
C ALA A 746 8.01 12.45 -3.18
N ASP A 747 6.88 12.31 -2.50
CA ASP A 747 6.61 12.92 -1.20
C ASP A 747 6.28 11.83 -0.17
N MET A 748 6.86 11.93 1.02
CA MET A 748 6.59 10.99 2.11
C MET A 748 5.13 11.06 2.55
N THR A 749 4.54 12.25 2.59
CA THR A 749 3.15 12.43 3.01
C THR A 749 2.20 11.73 2.05
N THR A 750 2.33 11.92 0.73
CA THR A 750 1.48 11.20 -0.23
C THR A 750 1.67 9.69 -0.17
N ALA A 751 2.89 9.18 0.02
CA ALA A 751 3.13 7.74 0.13
C ALA A 751 2.49 7.11 1.38
N VAL A 752 2.61 7.78 2.54
CA VAL A 752 1.98 7.32 3.79
C VAL A 752 0.46 7.39 3.68
N LEU A 753 -0.08 8.46 3.09
CA LEU A 753 -1.52 8.63 2.89
C LEU A 753 -2.08 7.63 1.89
N ALA A 754 -1.38 7.35 0.79
CA ALA A 754 -1.77 6.35 -0.20
C ALA A 754 -1.74 4.95 0.44
N ALA A 755 -0.70 4.61 1.20
CA ALA A 755 -0.63 3.35 1.94
C ALA A 755 -1.78 3.22 2.95
N GLY A 756 -2.00 4.26 3.76
CA GLY A 756 -3.08 4.33 4.74
C GLY A 756 -4.47 4.22 4.09
N GLY A 757 -4.68 4.92 2.97
CA GLY A 757 -5.89 4.84 2.16
C GLY A 757 -6.14 3.44 1.65
N ALA A 758 -5.13 2.79 1.08
CA ALA A 758 -5.19 1.41 0.60
C ALA A 758 -5.56 0.41 1.71
N VAL A 759 -4.95 0.54 2.90
CA VAL A 759 -5.30 -0.26 4.09
C VAL A 759 -6.74 0.00 4.50
N ALA A 760 -7.14 1.28 4.61
CA ALA A 760 -8.50 1.66 4.96
C ALA A 760 -9.52 1.03 4.00
N GLY A 761 -9.26 1.07 2.69
CA GLY A 761 -10.08 0.42 1.66
C GLY A 761 -10.33 -1.06 1.91
N VAL A 762 -9.27 -1.79 2.29
CA VAL A 762 -9.37 -3.24 2.62
C VAL A 762 -10.29 -3.49 3.81
N TYR A 763 -10.18 -2.69 4.87
CA TYR A 763 -11.01 -2.84 6.07
C TYR A 763 -12.43 -2.28 5.89
N LEU A 764 -12.61 -1.29 5.02
CA LEU A 764 -13.90 -0.72 4.67
C LEU A 764 -14.71 -1.59 3.69
N TYR A 765 -14.11 -2.58 3.02
CA TYR A 765 -14.81 -3.44 2.07
C TYR A 765 -16.09 -4.08 2.62
N GLU A 766 -16.04 -4.67 3.82
CA GLU A 766 -17.22 -5.33 4.39
C GLU A 766 -18.29 -4.35 4.88
N PRO A 767 -17.96 -3.29 5.64
CA PRO A 767 -18.90 -2.20 5.92
C PRO A 767 -19.51 -1.61 4.64
N PHE A 768 -18.71 -1.41 3.59
CA PHE A 768 -19.16 -0.87 2.31
C PHE A 768 -20.17 -1.81 1.64
N VAL A 769 -19.85 -3.10 1.54
CA VAL A 769 -20.78 -4.09 0.96
C VAL A 769 -22.06 -4.18 1.78
N ARG A 770 -21.97 -4.17 3.12
CA ARG A 770 -23.16 -4.24 4.01
C ARG A 770 -24.03 -2.98 3.90
N CYS A 771 -23.46 -1.79 3.83
CA CYS A 771 -24.24 -0.55 3.78
C CYS A 771 -24.76 -0.26 2.38
N PHE A 772 -23.91 -0.41 1.36
CA PHE A 772 -24.21 0.11 0.04
C PHE A 772 -24.63 -0.95 -0.99
N ILE A 773 -24.23 -2.22 -0.80
CA ILE A 773 -24.44 -3.27 -1.81
C ILE A 773 -25.48 -4.35 -1.39
N ARG A 774 -25.47 -4.78 -0.14
CA ARG A 774 -26.36 -5.81 0.41
C ARG A 774 -26.77 -5.51 1.85
N PRO A 775 -27.48 -4.41 2.10
CA PRO A 775 -28.06 -4.13 3.41
C PRO A 775 -29.16 -5.16 3.72
N GLY A 776 -28.89 -6.07 4.65
CA GLY A 776 -29.80 -7.14 5.03
C GLY A 776 -29.29 -8.56 4.75
N ALA A 777 -28.16 -8.72 4.06
CA ALA A 777 -27.42 -9.98 4.15
C ALA A 777 -26.82 -10.04 5.56
N GLU A 778 -27.45 -10.79 6.47
CA GLU A 778 -26.81 -11.16 7.73
C GLU A 778 -25.39 -11.66 7.40
N ALA A 779 -24.42 -11.31 8.26
CA ALA A 779 -23.18 -12.08 8.25
C ALA A 779 -23.61 -13.55 8.34
N PRO A 780 -23.10 -14.48 7.50
CA PRO A 780 -23.40 -15.87 7.70
C PRO A 780 -23.09 -16.14 9.17
N GLN A 781 -24.15 -16.41 9.94
CA GLN A 781 -23.97 -17.12 11.19
C GLN A 781 -23.12 -18.31 10.78
N ASN A 782 -22.05 -18.60 11.51
CA ASN A 782 -21.43 -19.91 11.36
C ASN A 782 -22.58 -20.90 11.60
N GLU A 783 -23.14 -21.42 10.52
CA GLU A 783 -24.01 -22.59 10.56
C GLU A 783 -23.10 -23.62 11.21
N GLY A 784 -23.33 -23.80 12.51
CA GLY A 784 -22.82 -24.96 13.21
C GLY A 784 -23.25 -26.19 12.40
N PRO A 785 -22.43 -27.24 12.39
CA PRO A 785 -22.79 -28.46 11.68
C PRO A 785 -24.20 -28.87 12.10
N GLU A 786 -25.11 -28.91 11.13
CA GLU A 786 -26.43 -29.48 11.31
C GLU A 786 -26.26 -30.85 11.96
N GLN A 787 -26.99 -31.05 13.04
CA GLN A 787 -26.98 -32.30 13.80
C GLN A 787 -27.36 -33.46 12.86
N PRO A 788 -26.55 -34.53 12.78
CA PRO A 788 -27.07 -35.81 12.31
C PRO A 788 -28.00 -36.34 13.40
N THR A 789 -29.26 -36.58 13.04
CA THR A 789 -30.23 -37.38 13.80
C THR A 789 -29.72 -38.79 14.06
#